data_AF-A0A8B7UHK5-F1
#
_entry.id   AF-A0A8B7UHK5-F1
#
_cell.length_a   1.000
_cell.length_b   1.000
_cell.length_c   1.000
_cell.angle_alpha   90.00
_cell.angle_beta   90.00
_cell.angle_gamma   90.00
#
_symmetry.space_group_name_H-M   'P 1'
#
loop_
_entity.id
_entity.type
_entity.pdbx_description
1 polymer ?
#
loop_
_entity_poly.entity_id
_entity_poly.type
_entity_poly.pdbx_seq_one_letter_code
_entity_poly.pdbx_strand_id
1 'polypeptide(L)'
;VDSPGLTHASSQQQANGSRIHVLYSTPACYLQELNKAKLTWSLKEDDFFPYADGPNMFWTGYFSSRPALKRYERLSYNFLQVCNQLEALAGPAANEGPYGLGDSAPLNEAMAVLQHHDAVSGTAKQHVTYDYARQLAAGWRPCEVLLSNALSRLSGYKAAFSFCLKLNISICPLSKKLAHFQVTIYNPLGRKVNHMVRLPVSKGIFNVKDPNGKIVPSSVVVLPSSQYPEDHSELLFSASVPAVGFSIYSVARVSGSNLWDHTPKSRFREPQTRVLAIENEYIRAIFNPDTGLLMKIENLEQQLVLPVKQSFFWYEASIGDKDSSQASGAYIFRPSQSEPVPVSRWAQTHLVKTALVQEVHQNFSAWCSQVVRLYPGQRHLELEWTVGPIPTIDNWGKEVISRFDTPLRTEGQFYTDSNGREILKRRRDYRPTWQLNQTEPVAGNYYPVNSRIYITDGYMQLTVLTDRSQGGSSLSDGSLELMVHRKLLVDDERGVGEPLLDEGSGEWVRGRHLVLLDQVNNAAAGHRLLAEKEVLAPQVVLSPGGSIPYYSGAIPRTQFSGLHQPLPPSVRLLTLARWGPKMVLLRLEHQFAVGEDSGRNLSSPVTLDLQNLFATFIITHLQETTLAANQPRASASRLKWTLNTGPISSPTPPKLNPASITLQPMEIRTFVASVKWKEDS
;
A
#
# COMPACT_ATOMS: atom_id res chain seq x y z
N VAL A 1 24.04 -29.36 -22.62
CA VAL A 1 24.93 -28.76 -23.64
C VAL A 1 26.32 -28.74 -23.02
N ASP A 2 26.96 -29.91 -22.99
CA ASP A 2 28.34 -30.02 -22.54
C ASP A 2 29.21 -29.77 -23.76
N SER A 3 29.94 -28.65 -23.82
CA SER A 3 31.01 -28.50 -24.81
C SER A 3 32.19 -29.34 -24.33
N PRO A 4 32.52 -30.48 -24.98
CA PRO A 4 33.53 -31.41 -24.49
C PRO A 4 34.94 -30.81 -24.48
N GLY A 5 35.19 -29.74 -25.25
CA GLY A 5 36.53 -29.18 -25.44
C GLY A 5 37.14 -28.52 -24.19
N LEU A 6 36.32 -27.87 -23.34
CA LEU A 6 36.83 -27.09 -22.19
C LEU A 6 37.21 -28.00 -21.01
N THR A 7 36.39 -29.00 -20.70
CA THR A 7 36.68 -30.01 -19.68
C THR A 7 37.83 -30.92 -20.10
N HIS A 8 37.93 -31.25 -21.39
CA HIS A 8 39.02 -32.07 -21.93
C HIS A 8 40.36 -31.33 -21.96
N ALA A 9 40.36 -30.02 -22.27
CA ALA A 9 41.55 -29.17 -22.18
C ALA A 9 42.00 -28.95 -20.72
N SER A 10 41.06 -28.74 -19.79
CA SER A 10 41.37 -28.64 -18.34
C SER A 10 42.00 -29.95 -17.83
N SER A 11 41.48 -31.10 -18.26
CA SER A 11 42.02 -32.41 -17.86
C SER A 11 43.43 -32.64 -18.40
N GLN A 12 43.70 -32.23 -19.65
CA GLN A 12 45.05 -32.27 -20.23
C GLN A 12 46.03 -31.32 -19.54
N GLN A 13 45.59 -30.12 -19.14
CA GLN A 13 46.46 -29.20 -18.40
C GLN A 13 46.76 -29.67 -16.97
N GLN A 14 45.83 -30.39 -16.34
CA GLN A 14 46.07 -31.05 -15.05
C GLN A 14 47.07 -32.20 -15.19
N ALA A 15 46.98 -32.99 -16.27
CA ALA A 15 47.99 -33.99 -16.59
C ALA A 15 49.39 -33.35 -16.79
N ASN A 16 49.45 -32.09 -17.21
CA ASN A 16 50.67 -31.28 -17.31
C ASN A 16 51.01 -30.46 -16.05
N GLY A 17 50.43 -30.78 -14.88
CA GLY A 17 50.83 -30.23 -13.58
C GLY A 17 50.08 -28.98 -13.13
N SER A 18 49.01 -28.55 -13.83
CA SER A 18 48.15 -27.46 -13.36
C SER A 18 47.42 -27.83 -12.06
N ARG A 19 47.42 -26.92 -11.08
CA ARG A 19 46.68 -27.06 -9.81
C ARG A 19 45.25 -26.52 -9.86
N ILE A 20 44.82 -26.04 -11.03
CA ILE A 20 43.50 -25.43 -11.22
C ILE A 20 42.58 -26.47 -11.86
N HIS A 21 41.35 -26.59 -11.35
CA HIS A 21 40.29 -27.43 -11.91
C HIS A 21 39.14 -26.56 -12.38
N VAL A 22 38.76 -26.68 -13.65
CA VAL A 22 37.63 -25.94 -14.24
C VAL A 22 36.55 -26.94 -14.65
N LEU A 23 35.34 -26.72 -14.16
CA LEU A 23 34.16 -27.51 -14.51
C LEU A 23 32.95 -26.62 -14.79
N TYR A 24 32.02 -27.10 -15.61
CA TYR A 24 30.68 -26.54 -15.66
C TYR A 24 29.99 -26.75 -14.32
N SER A 25 29.41 -25.69 -13.77
CA SER A 25 28.82 -25.71 -12.43
C SER A 25 27.53 -24.89 -12.38
N THR A 26 26.89 -24.88 -11.22
CA THR A 26 25.69 -24.07 -10.92
C THR A 26 25.92 -23.26 -9.65
N PRO A 27 25.14 -22.20 -9.40
CA PRO A 27 25.20 -21.47 -8.12
C PRO A 27 25.00 -22.39 -6.90
N ALA A 28 24.14 -23.41 -7.02
CA ALA A 28 23.91 -24.39 -5.95
C ALA A 28 25.15 -25.26 -5.68
N CYS A 29 25.80 -25.77 -6.73
CA CYS A 29 27.04 -26.54 -6.60
C CYS A 29 28.17 -25.67 -6.00
N TYR A 30 28.30 -24.42 -6.46
CA TYR A 30 29.27 -23.48 -5.90
C TYR A 30 29.07 -23.24 -4.40
N LEU A 31 27.83 -22.97 -3.98
CA LEU A 31 27.51 -22.79 -2.55
C LEU A 31 27.75 -24.05 -1.72
N GLN A 32 27.51 -25.24 -2.27
CA GLN A 32 27.81 -26.50 -1.59
C GLN A 32 29.31 -26.68 -1.37
N GLU A 33 30.14 -26.38 -2.36
CA GLU A 33 31.60 -26.45 -2.21
C GLU A 33 32.12 -25.40 -1.21
N LEU A 34 31.58 -24.18 -1.22
CA LEU A 34 31.88 -23.18 -0.19
C LEU A 34 31.49 -23.65 1.22
N ASN A 35 30.36 -24.33 1.36
CA ASN A 35 29.92 -24.87 2.65
C ASN A 35 30.84 -26.01 3.13
N LYS A 36 31.27 -26.89 2.22
CA LYS A 36 32.23 -27.99 2.49
C LYS A 36 33.63 -27.48 2.83
N ALA A 37 34.01 -26.31 2.32
CA ALA A 37 35.31 -25.70 2.58
C ALA A 37 35.53 -25.32 4.06
N LYS A 38 34.47 -25.34 4.90
CA LYS A 38 34.54 -25.04 6.35
C LYS A 38 35.22 -23.71 6.67
N LEU A 39 35.05 -22.73 5.79
CA LEU A 39 35.52 -21.36 6.01
C LEU A 39 34.64 -20.63 7.03
N THR A 40 35.16 -19.54 7.58
CA THR A 40 34.42 -18.62 8.45
C THR A 40 33.93 -17.42 7.66
N TRP A 41 32.73 -16.94 7.97
CA TRP A 41 32.03 -15.90 7.20
C TRP A 41 31.67 -14.71 8.08
N SER A 42 31.73 -13.52 7.50
CA SER A 42 31.24 -12.28 8.13
C SER A 42 29.71 -12.22 8.10
N LEU A 43 29.12 -11.61 9.12
CA LEU A 43 27.68 -11.39 9.23
C LEU A 43 27.29 -10.05 8.59
N LYS A 44 26.14 -10.02 7.90
CA LYS A 44 25.48 -8.83 7.32
C LYS A 44 24.01 -8.86 7.74
N GLU A 45 23.51 -7.79 8.36
CA GLU A 45 22.17 -7.77 8.98
C GLU A 45 21.23 -6.70 8.40
N ASP A 46 21.79 -5.64 7.82
CA ASP A 46 21.10 -4.55 7.12
C ASP A 46 20.93 -4.86 5.61
N ASP A 47 20.43 -3.89 4.83
CA ASP A 47 20.15 -4.08 3.40
C ASP A 47 21.29 -3.58 2.49
N PHE A 48 21.04 -3.58 1.17
CA PHE A 48 21.99 -3.11 0.14
C PHE A 48 21.49 -1.81 -0.54
N PHE A 49 20.75 -0.97 0.19
CA PHE A 49 20.25 0.30 -0.33
C PHE A 49 20.99 1.53 0.23
N PRO A 50 21.03 2.63 -0.54
CA PRO A 50 20.78 2.70 -1.98
C PRO A 50 21.94 2.12 -2.80
N TYR A 51 21.63 1.64 -4.01
CA TYR A 51 22.62 1.18 -4.99
C TYR A 51 23.16 2.37 -5.79
N ALA A 52 24.46 2.35 -6.09
CA ALA A 52 25.12 3.25 -7.02
C ALA A 52 26.20 2.50 -7.80
N ASP A 53 26.29 2.73 -9.10
CA ASP A 53 27.33 2.19 -9.99
C ASP A 53 28.42 3.21 -10.35
N GLY A 54 28.34 4.40 -9.79
CA GLY A 54 29.34 5.46 -9.90
C GLY A 54 29.04 6.64 -8.97
N PRO A 55 29.96 7.63 -8.87
CA PRO A 55 29.85 8.76 -7.94
C PRO A 55 28.54 9.54 -8.03
N ASN A 56 28.08 9.85 -9.24
CA ASN A 56 26.88 10.68 -9.46
C ASN A 56 25.67 9.84 -9.93
N MET A 57 25.70 8.55 -9.63
CA MET A 57 24.86 7.54 -10.29
C MET A 57 24.10 6.72 -9.24
N PHE A 58 23.35 7.39 -8.36
CA PHE A 58 22.51 6.70 -7.37
C PHE A 58 21.18 6.29 -7.98
N TRP A 59 20.88 4.99 -7.91
CA TRP A 59 19.66 4.37 -8.45
C TRP A 59 18.52 4.53 -7.45
N THR A 60 18.17 5.77 -7.15
CA THR A 60 17.11 6.12 -6.19
C THR A 60 15.92 6.81 -6.85
N GLY A 61 16.00 7.11 -8.14
CA GLY A 61 14.92 7.66 -8.94
C GLY A 61 13.78 6.66 -9.18
N TYR A 62 14.11 5.40 -9.44
CA TYR A 62 13.10 4.35 -9.70
C TYR A 62 12.19 4.04 -8.50
N PHE A 63 12.57 4.49 -7.30
CA PHE A 63 11.68 4.43 -6.15
C PHE A 63 10.38 5.22 -6.38
N SER A 64 10.40 6.24 -7.25
CA SER A 64 9.25 7.09 -7.59
C SER A 64 8.89 7.16 -9.08
N SER A 65 9.67 6.56 -9.98
CA SER A 65 9.36 6.53 -11.43
C SER A 65 8.01 5.83 -11.71
N ARG A 66 7.20 6.39 -12.62
CA ARG A 66 5.86 5.88 -13.00
C ARG A 66 4.92 5.63 -11.81
N PRO A 67 4.66 6.66 -10.98
CA PRO A 67 3.90 6.48 -9.74
C PRO A 67 2.44 6.08 -9.96
N ALA A 68 1.87 6.31 -11.15
CA ALA A 68 0.54 5.80 -11.50
C ALA A 68 0.51 4.27 -11.61
N LEU A 69 1.53 3.65 -12.25
CA LEU A 69 1.65 2.20 -12.34
C LEU A 69 1.87 1.58 -10.95
N LYS A 70 2.73 2.18 -10.12
CA LYS A 70 2.96 1.75 -8.73
C LYS A 70 1.67 1.76 -7.89
N ARG A 71 0.74 2.68 -8.13
CA ARG A 71 -0.58 2.64 -7.49
C ARG A 71 -1.49 1.58 -8.08
N TYR A 72 -1.46 1.40 -9.40
CA TYR A 72 -2.27 0.37 -10.04
C TYR A 72 -1.86 -1.03 -9.58
N GLU A 73 -0.56 -1.23 -9.31
CA GLU A 73 -0.03 -2.41 -8.62
C GLU A 73 -0.70 -2.61 -7.24
N ARG A 74 -0.69 -1.59 -6.38
CA ARG A 74 -1.28 -1.71 -5.03
C ARG A 74 -2.78 -1.98 -5.05
N LEU A 75 -3.51 -1.33 -5.95
CA LEU A 75 -4.95 -1.58 -6.13
C LEU A 75 -5.21 -3.00 -6.63
N SER A 76 -4.42 -3.47 -7.59
CA SER A 76 -4.55 -4.81 -8.16
C SER A 76 -4.15 -5.90 -7.17
N TYR A 77 -3.13 -5.67 -6.34
CA TYR A 77 -2.76 -6.54 -5.23
C TYR A 77 -3.91 -6.69 -4.24
N ASN A 78 -4.51 -5.58 -3.80
CA ASN A 78 -5.67 -5.61 -2.89
C ASN A 78 -6.83 -6.40 -3.50
N PHE A 79 -7.19 -6.09 -4.75
CA PHE A 79 -8.28 -6.77 -5.44
C PHE A 79 -8.02 -8.28 -5.62
N LEU A 80 -6.79 -8.67 -5.93
CA LEU A 80 -6.37 -10.07 -5.95
C LEU A 80 -6.55 -10.74 -4.59
N GLN A 81 -6.18 -10.08 -3.47
CA GLN A 81 -6.42 -10.65 -2.14
C GLN A 81 -7.92 -10.84 -1.87
N VAL A 82 -8.77 -9.88 -2.27
CA VAL A 82 -10.23 -10.00 -2.17
C VAL A 82 -10.75 -11.21 -2.96
N CYS A 83 -10.33 -11.37 -4.22
CA CYS A 83 -10.74 -12.51 -5.03
C CYS A 83 -10.25 -13.84 -4.44
N ASN A 84 -8.97 -13.93 -4.03
CA ASN A 84 -8.41 -15.14 -3.41
C ASN A 84 -9.18 -15.55 -2.16
N GLN A 85 -9.51 -14.58 -1.30
CA GLN A 85 -10.29 -14.82 -0.08
C GLN A 85 -11.71 -15.30 -0.41
N LEU A 86 -12.39 -14.62 -1.33
CA LEU A 86 -13.74 -14.99 -1.73
C LEU A 86 -13.78 -16.34 -2.45
N GLU A 87 -12.77 -16.66 -3.26
CA GLU A 87 -12.59 -17.96 -3.90
C GLU A 87 -12.41 -19.08 -2.88
N ALA A 88 -11.59 -18.85 -1.84
CA ALA A 88 -11.42 -19.80 -0.75
C ALA A 88 -12.71 -19.96 0.08
N LEU A 89 -13.43 -18.86 0.35
CA LEU A 89 -14.63 -18.86 1.19
C LEU A 89 -15.85 -19.47 0.51
N ALA A 90 -16.11 -19.10 -0.75
CA ALA A 90 -17.24 -19.57 -1.54
C ALA A 90 -16.92 -20.86 -2.31
N GLY A 91 -15.66 -21.31 -2.33
CA GLY A 91 -15.25 -22.57 -2.96
C GLY A 91 -15.52 -22.58 -4.47
N PRO A 92 -15.82 -23.75 -5.07
CA PRO A 92 -16.02 -23.89 -6.51
C PRO A 92 -17.07 -22.94 -7.13
N ALA A 93 -18.07 -22.54 -6.35
CA ALA A 93 -19.12 -21.64 -6.82
C ALA A 93 -18.65 -20.19 -7.04
N ALA A 94 -17.47 -19.81 -6.53
CA ALA A 94 -16.84 -18.55 -6.91
C ALA A 94 -16.39 -18.59 -8.38
N ASN A 95 -15.88 -19.74 -8.82
CA ASN A 95 -15.38 -19.91 -10.19
C ASN A 95 -16.49 -20.21 -11.19
N GLU A 96 -17.48 -21.01 -10.80
CA GLU A 96 -18.61 -21.37 -11.65
C GLU A 96 -19.91 -20.97 -10.96
N GLY A 97 -20.46 -19.82 -11.36
CA GLY A 97 -21.64 -19.26 -10.74
C GLY A 97 -22.60 -18.57 -11.73
N PRO A 98 -23.62 -17.86 -11.24
CA PRO A 98 -24.68 -17.29 -12.06
C PRO A 98 -24.22 -16.18 -13.02
N TYR A 99 -22.98 -15.68 -12.89
CA TYR A 99 -22.39 -14.67 -13.77
C TYR A 99 -21.38 -15.26 -14.77
N GLY A 100 -21.25 -16.59 -14.82
CA GLY A 100 -20.33 -17.30 -15.69
C GLY A 100 -19.04 -17.74 -15.00
N LEU A 101 -17.98 -17.92 -15.80
CA LEU A 101 -16.68 -18.39 -15.34
C LEU A 101 -15.85 -17.23 -14.77
N GLY A 102 -15.49 -17.33 -13.50
CA GLY A 102 -14.61 -16.41 -12.79
C GLY A 102 -13.31 -17.09 -12.35
N ASP A 103 -12.21 -16.34 -12.33
CA ASP A 103 -10.90 -16.87 -11.97
C ASP A 103 -9.98 -15.75 -11.44
N SER A 104 -9.25 -16.05 -10.36
CA SER A 104 -8.23 -15.17 -9.78
C SER A 104 -6.86 -15.34 -10.46
N ALA A 105 -6.61 -16.47 -11.12
CA ALA A 105 -5.32 -16.83 -11.70
C ALA A 105 -4.79 -15.82 -12.74
N PRO A 106 -5.60 -15.29 -13.69
CA PRO A 106 -5.10 -14.30 -14.64
C PRO A 106 -4.60 -13.01 -13.99
N LEU A 107 -5.25 -12.56 -12.91
CA LEU A 107 -4.77 -11.40 -12.14
C LEU A 107 -3.52 -11.75 -11.34
N ASN A 108 -3.45 -12.96 -10.78
CA ASN A 108 -2.27 -13.45 -10.08
C ASN A 108 -1.03 -13.51 -10.99
N GLU A 109 -1.18 -13.99 -12.23
CA GLU A 109 -0.11 -14.03 -13.23
C GLU A 109 0.34 -12.62 -13.64
N ALA A 110 -0.61 -11.73 -13.95
CA ALA A 110 -0.30 -10.33 -14.27
C ALA A 110 0.41 -9.61 -13.10
N MET A 111 -0.02 -9.86 -11.87
CA MET A 111 0.64 -9.33 -10.67
C MET A 111 2.04 -9.89 -10.49
N ALA A 112 2.27 -11.18 -10.78
CA ALA A 112 3.59 -11.79 -10.71
C ALA A 112 4.56 -11.17 -11.74
N VAL A 113 4.11 -10.95 -12.98
CA VAL A 113 4.87 -10.24 -14.01
C VAL A 113 5.17 -8.80 -13.58
N LEU A 114 4.22 -8.12 -12.97
CA LEU A 114 4.39 -6.73 -12.52
C LEU A 114 5.43 -6.57 -11.39
N GLN A 115 5.75 -7.63 -10.65
CA GLN A 115 6.85 -7.60 -9.68
C GLN A 115 8.24 -7.69 -10.34
N HIS A 116 8.32 -7.82 -11.67
CA HIS A 116 9.57 -7.72 -12.41
C HIS A 116 10.30 -6.40 -12.09
N HIS A 117 11.63 -6.44 -12.06
CA HIS A 117 12.47 -5.32 -11.65
C HIS A 117 12.51 -4.15 -12.65
N ASP A 118 11.90 -4.30 -13.84
CA ASP A 118 11.62 -3.19 -14.77
C ASP A 118 10.14 -2.81 -14.87
N ALA A 119 9.27 -3.52 -14.16
CA ALA A 119 7.84 -3.29 -14.19
C ALA A 119 7.43 -2.32 -13.08
N VAL A 120 7.23 -2.79 -11.84
CA VAL A 120 6.85 -1.92 -10.70
C VAL A 120 7.91 -0.85 -10.39
N SER A 121 9.18 -1.07 -10.75
CA SER A 121 10.24 -0.05 -10.67
C SER A 121 9.97 1.16 -11.56
N GLY A 122 9.16 1.00 -12.61
CA GLY A 122 8.88 2.04 -13.59
C GLY A 122 10.03 2.26 -14.58
N THR A 123 10.87 1.26 -14.80
CA THR A 123 12.10 1.38 -15.62
C THR A 123 12.02 0.63 -16.95
N ALA A 124 10.84 0.20 -17.39
CA ALA A 124 10.63 -0.24 -18.77
C ALA A 124 10.32 0.93 -19.71
N LYS A 125 10.46 0.68 -21.02
CA LYS A 125 9.97 1.57 -22.09
C LYS A 125 8.46 1.82 -21.97
N GLN A 126 7.98 2.92 -22.57
CA GLN A 126 6.58 3.35 -22.44
C GLN A 126 5.59 2.28 -22.91
N HIS A 127 5.82 1.68 -24.08
CA HIS A 127 4.91 0.67 -24.64
C HIS A 127 4.86 -0.62 -23.81
N VAL A 128 5.97 -1.00 -23.15
CA VAL A 128 6.02 -2.14 -22.22
C VAL A 128 5.26 -1.81 -20.94
N THR A 129 5.36 -0.58 -20.45
CA THR A 129 4.56 -0.08 -19.32
C THR A 129 3.05 -0.15 -19.65
N TYR A 130 2.65 0.24 -20.85
CA TYR A 130 1.26 0.10 -21.30
C TYR A 130 0.83 -1.36 -21.37
N ASP A 131 1.72 -2.27 -21.76
CA ASP A 131 1.42 -3.70 -21.74
C ASP A 131 1.21 -4.23 -20.31
N TYR A 132 2.03 -3.82 -19.34
CA TYR A 132 1.81 -4.16 -17.93
C TYR A 132 0.44 -3.68 -17.42
N ALA A 133 0.05 -2.44 -17.73
CA ALA A 133 -1.26 -1.91 -17.37
C ALA A 133 -2.41 -2.66 -18.09
N ARG A 134 -2.20 -3.05 -19.35
CA ARG A 134 -3.15 -3.88 -20.13
C ARG A 134 -3.33 -5.26 -19.51
N GLN A 135 -2.25 -5.92 -19.09
CA GLN A 135 -2.30 -7.23 -18.44
C GLN A 135 -3.06 -7.17 -17.12
N LEU A 136 -2.79 -6.16 -16.27
CA LEU A 136 -3.59 -5.92 -15.06
C LEU A 136 -5.07 -5.75 -15.41
N ALA A 137 -5.41 -4.84 -16.32
CA ALA A 137 -6.80 -4.59 -16.69
C ALA A 137 -7.52 -5.83 -17.24
N ALA A 138 -6.81 -6.67 -17.98
CA ALA A 138 -7.34 -7.95 -18.46
C ALA A 138 -7.58 -8.94 -17.31
N GLY A 139 -6.65 -9.04 -16.35
CA GLY A 139 -6.75 -9.91 -15.18
C GLY A 139 -7.88 -9.53 -14.22
N TRP A 140 -8.25 -8.24 -14.13
CA TRP A 140 -9.37 -7.80 -13.29
C TRP A 140 -10.72 -8.41 -13.72
N ARG A 141 -10.96 -8.59 -15.03
CA ARG A 141 -12.27 -9.03 -15.56
C ARG A 141 -12.75 -10.39 -15.02
N PRO A 142 -11.97 -11.49 -15.10
CA PRO A 142 -12.39 -12.78 -14.53
C PRO A 142 -12.50 -12.72 -13.00
N CYS A 143 -11.73 -11.86 -12.35
CA CYS A 143 -11.80 -11.61 -10.90
C CYS A 143 -13.10 -10.89 -10.50
N GLU A 144 -13.59 -9.95 -11.31
CA GLU A 144 -14.89 -9.28 -11.12
C GLU A 144 -16.07 -10.27 -11.24
N VAL A 145 -16.00 -11.20 -12.20
CA VAL A 145 -16.97 -12.30 -12.33
C VAL A 145 -16.92 -13.21 -11.10
N LEU A 146 -15.72 -13.60 -10.67
CA LEU A 146 -15.50 -14.42 -9.48
C LEU A 146 -16.09 -13.76 -8.23
N LEU A 147 -15.80 -12.48 -8.03
CA LEU A 147 -16.32 -11.71 -6.90
C LEU A 147 -17.85 -11.66 -6.94
N SER A 148 -18.45 -11.44 -8.10
CA SER A 148 -19.91 -11.40 -8.29
C SER A 148 -20.56 -12.76 -7.94
N ASN A 149 -19.97 -13.85 -8.43
CA ASN A 149 -20.40 -15.22 -8.11
C ASN A 149 -20.32 -15.49 -6.60
N ALA A 150 -19.18 -15.17 -5.98
CA ALA A 150 -18.95 -15.39 -4.56
C ALA A 150 -19.88 -14.54 -3.69
N LEU A 151 -20.06 -13.25 -4.01
CA LEU A 151 -21.00 -12.39 -3.30
C LEU A 151 -22.42 -12.94 -3.39
N SER A 152 -22.87 -13.37 -4.57
CA SER A 152 -24.21 -13.92 -4.73
C SER A 152 -24.43 -15.21 -3.95
N ARG A 153 -23.43 -16.09 -3.90
CA ARG A 153 -23.50 -17.30 -3.06
C ARG A 153 -23.59 -16.94 -1.59
N LEU A 154 -22.67 -16.10 -1.10
CA LEU A 154 -22.54 -15.80 0.32
C LEU A 154 -23.67 -14.90 0.85
N SER A 155 -24.23 -14.04 0.00
CA SER A 155 -25.40 -13.21 0.32
C SER A 155 -26.72 -13.94 0.14
N GLY A 156 -26.75 -15.07 -0.56
CA GLY A 156 -27.97 -15.82 -0.84
C GLY A 156 -28.89 -15.19 -1.89
N TYR A 157 -28.44 -14.17 -2.64
CA TYR A 157 -29.22 -13.54 -3.69
C TYR A 157 -28.39 -13.06 -4.90
N LYS A 158 -29.04 -12.99 -6.06
CA LYS A 158 -28.47 -12.48 -7.32
C LYS A 158 -28.79 -11.00 -7.50
N ALA A 159 -27.81 -10.22 -7.94
CA ALA A 159 -27.93 -8.81 -8.28
C ALA A 159 -27.09 -8.41 -9.50
N ALA A 160 -27.42 -7.31 -10.17
CA ALA A 160 -26.56 -6.76 -11.22
C ALA A 160 -25.41 -5.97 -10.56
N PHE A 161 -24.32 -6.64 -10.20
CA PHE A 161 -23.15 -6.01 -9.59
C PHE A 161 -22.43 -5.09 -10.58
N SER A 162 -21.95 -3.95 -10.09
CA SER A 162 -21.26 -2.92 -10.85
C SER A 162 -20.07 -2.40 -10.06
N PHE A 163 -18.91 -2.36 -10.73
CA PHE A 163 -17.64 -1.93 -10.16
C PHE A 163 -17.34 -0.49 -10.55
N CYS A 164 -16.95 0.33 -9.58
CA CYS A 164 -16.58 1.73 -9.82
C CYS A 164 -15.06 1.91 -9.74
N LEU A 165 -14.39 1.56 -10.83
CA LEU A 165 -12.92 1.59 -10.93
C LEU A 165 -12.32 3.00 -11.02
N LYS A 166 -13.16 4.03 -11.15
CA LYS A 166 -12.76 5.44 -11.36
C LYS A 166 -13.22 6.36 -10.23
N LEU A 167 -13.37 5.82 -9.01
CA LEU A 167 -13.75 6.61 -7.82
C LEU A 167 -12.72 7.69 -7.48
N ASN A 168 -11.43 7.46 -7.76
CA ASN A 168 -10.37 8.44 -7.52
C ASN A 168 -10.55 9.74 -8.32
N ILE A 169 -11.26 9.72 -9.45
CA ILE A 169 -11.64 10.88 -10.26
C ILE A 169 -13.15 11.16 -10.20
N SER A 170 -13.80 10.67 -9.14
CA SER A 170 -15.23 10.88 -8.85
C SER A 170 -16.17 10.43 -9.98
N ILE A 171 -15.85 9.29 -10.64
CA ILE A 171 -16.68 8.68 -11.68
C ILE A 171 -17.20 7.31 -11.22
N CYS A 172 -18.53 7.20 -11.10
CA CYS A 172 -19.26 5.96 -10.85
C CYS A 172 -20.66 6.08 -11.50
N PRO A 173 -20.88 5.49 -12.69
CA PRO A 173 -22.11 5.70 -13.46
C PRO A 173 -23.39 5.30 -12.72
N LEU A 174 -23.35 4.21 -11.93
CA LEU A 174 -24.53 3.69 -11.23
C LEU A 174 -25.02 4.67 -10.15
N SER A 175 -24.14 5.11 -9.26
CA SER A 175 -24.50 6.02 -8.16
C SER A 175 -24.83 7.44 -8.63
N LYS A 176 -24.31 7.87 -9.79
CA LYS A 176 -24.73 9.15 -10.41
C LYS A 176 -26.12 9.09 -11.02
N LYS A 177 -26.52 7.97 -11.63
CA LYS A 177 -27.77 7.83 -12.39
C LYS A 177 -28.96 7.36 -11.54
N LEU A 178 -28.75 6.42 -10.63
CA LEU A 178 -29.84 5.78 -9.91
C LEU A 178 -30.24 6.57 -8.65
N ALA A 179 -31.56 6.68 -8.45
CA ALA A 179 -32.12 7.22 -7.21
C ALA A 179 -32.11 6.19 -6.08
N HIS A 180 -32.11 4.89 -6.39
CA HIS A 180 -32.03 3.80 -5.41
C HIS A 180 -30.99 2.78 -5.85
N PHE A 181 -30.14 2.35 -4.92
CA PHE A 181 -29.13 1.33 -5.16
C PHE A 181 -28.63 0.72 -3.84
N GLN A 182 -27.95 -0.41 -3.92
CA GLN A 182 -27.24 -1.05 -2.82
C GLN A 182 -25.73 -0.83 -2.94
N VAL A 183 -25.06 -0.73 -1.80
CA VAL A 183 -23.61 -0.63 -1.66
C VAL A 183 -23.15 -1.84 -0.85
N THR A 184 -22.48 -2.78 -1.49
CA THR A 184 -21.82 -3.91 -0.83
C THR A 184 -20.37 -3.52 -0.56
N ILE A 185 -19.96 -3.56 0.70
CA ILE A 185 -18.57 -3.29 1.10
C ILE A 185 -17.98 -4.59 1.64
N TYR A 186 -16.96 -5.12 0.98
CA TYR A 186 -16.20 -6.28 1.42
C TYR A 186 -14.90 -5.84 2.12
N ASN A 187 -14.67 -6.33 3.32
CA ASN A 187 -13.49 -6.06 4.13
C ASN A 187 -12.55 -7.27 4.12
N PRO A 188 -11.38 -7.19 3.48
CA PRO A 188 -10.42 -8.28 3.42
C PRO A 188 -9.58 -8.45 4.70
N LEU A 189 -9.67 -7.53 5.66
CA LEU A 189 -8.91 -7.62 6.91
C LEU A 189 -9.47 -8.70 7.83
N GLY A 190 -8.60 -9.33 8.61
CA GLY A 190 -8.94 -10.28 9.68
C GLY A 190 -9.69 -9.66 10.87
N ARG A 191 -10.04 -8.37 10.80
CA ARG A 191 -10.70 -7.61 11.87
C ARG A 191 -11.83 -6.78 11.31
N LYS A 192 -12.79 -6.43 12.16
CA LYS A 192 -13.87 -5.50 11.83
C LYS A 192 -13.29 -4.11 11.50
N VAL A 193 -13.84 -3.46 10.47
CA VAL A 193 -13.39 -2.13 10.02
C VAL A 193 -14.55 -1.18 9.91
N ASN A 194 -14.35 0.04 10.42
CA ASN A 194 -15.16 1.20 10.04
C ASN A 194 -14.48 1.89 8.85
N HIS A 195 -15.23 2.05 7.76
CA HIS A 195 -14.77 2.64 6.50
C HIS A 195 -15.70 3.77 6.10
N MET A 196 -15.13 4.96 5.84
CA MET A 196 -15.93 6.07 5.31
C MET A 196 -16.12 5.84 3.80
N VAL A 197 -17.33 5.46 3.41
CA VAL A 197 -17.70 5.29 2.01
C VAL A 197 -17.90 6.68 1.41
N ARG A 198 -17.29 6.92 0.25
CA ARG A 198 -17.40 8.17 -0.52
C ARG A 198 -17.75 7.83 -1.97
N LEU A 199 -18.95 8.20 -2.41
CA LEU A 199 -19.48 7.84 -3.74
C LEU A 199 -19.96 9.07 -4.49
N PRO A 200 -19.59 9.26 -5.78
CA PRO A 200 -20.11 10.36 -6.57
C PRO A 200 -21.59 10.09 -6.90
N VAL A 201 -22.45 11.08 -6.67
CA VAL A 201 -23.90 10.98 -6.83
C VAL A 201 -24.44 12.17 -7.61
N SER A 202 -25.68 12.08 -8.07
CA SER A 202 -26.39 13.26 -8.56
C SER A 202 -26.68 14.24 -7.42
N LYS A 203 -26.86 15.53 -7.75
CA LYS A 203 -27.27 16.55 -6.78
C LYS A 203 -28.57 16.12 -6.07
N GLY A 204 -28.57 16.10 -4.75
CA GLY A 204 -29.75 15.77 -3.94
C GLY A 204 -29.38 15.33 -2.53
N ILE A 205 -30.40 14.96 -1.76
CA ILE A 205 -30.26 14.36 -0.43
C ILE A 205 -30.47 12.85 -0.55
N PHE A 206 -29.64 12.07 0.14
CA PHE A 206 -29.72 10.61 0.12
C PHE A 206 -29.80 10.05 1.54
N ASN A 207 -30.79 9.20 1.76
CA ASN A 207 -30.91 8.38 2.96
C ASN A 207 -30.13 7.09 2.75
N VAL A 208 -29.29 6.74 3.72
CA VAL A 208 -28.57 5.47 3.76
C VAL A 208 -29.10 4.62 4.91
N LYS A 209 -29.39 3.35 4.65
CA LYS A 209 -29.75 2.36 5.67
C LYS A 209 -28.68 1.29 5.77
N ASP A 210 -28.41 0.87 6.99
CA ASP A 210 -27.48 -0.22 7.32
C ASP A 210 -28.07 -1.61 6.98
N PRO A 211 -27.29 -2.69 7.17
CA PRO A 211 -27.77 -4.06 6.93
C PRO A 211 -29.02 -4.46 7.71
N ASN A 212 -29.36 -3.77 8.80
CA ASN A 212 -30.54 -4.03 9.63
C ASN A 212 -31.72 -3.08 9.29
N GLY A 213 -31.57 -2.26 8.24
CA GLY A 213 -32.59 -1.30 7.82
C GLY A 213 -32.63 0.01 8.62
N LYS A 214 -31.69 0.22 9.54
CA LYS A 214 -31.61 1.46 10.34
C LYS A 214 -30.93 2.56 9.53
N ILE A 215 -31.49 3.77 9.58
CA ILE A 215 -30.90 4.94 8.93
C ILE A 215 -29.56 5.28 9.61
N VAL A 216 -28.52 5.48 8.82
CA VAL A 216 -27.20 5.93 9.28
C VAL A 216 -26.94 7.37 8.87
N PRO A 217 -26.16 8.14 9.64
CA PRO A 217 -25.75 9.48 9.23
C PRO A 217 -25.09 9.47 7.85
N SER A 218 -25.60 10.32 6.97
CA SER A 218 -25.08 10.53 5.61
C SER A 218 -25.03 12.02 5.30
N SER A 219 -24.07 12.43 4.47
CA SER A 219 -23.96 13.82 4.01
C SER A 219 -23.48 13.86 2.58
N VAL A 220 -23.97 14.80 1.79
CA VAL A 220 -23.43 15.08 0.46
C VAL A 220 -22.51 16.29 0.56
N VAL A 221 -21.25 16.11 0.15
CA VAL A 221 -20.28 17.20 0.02
C VAL A 221 -20.21 17.60 -1.44
N VAL A 222 -20.31 18.91 -1.71
CA VAL A 222 -20.10 19.48 -3.04
C VAL A 222 -18.67 19.96 -3.12
N LEU A 223 -17.90 19.38 -4.04
CA LEU A 223 -16.53 19.75 -4.29
C LEU A 223 -16.47 20.93 -5.27
N PRO A 224 -15.78 22.03 -4.93
CA PRO A 224 -15.46 23.06 -5.90
C PRO A 224 -14.48 22.47 -6.93
N SER A 225 -14.89 22.35 -8.20
CA SER A 225 -14.01 21.93 -9.28
C SER A 225 -13.79 23.11 -10.23
N SER A 226 -12.53 23.52 -10.39
CA SER A 226 -12.12 24.45 -11.45
C SER A 226 -11.88 23.75 -12.79
N GLN A 227 -11.79 22.42 -12.81
CA GLN A 227 -11.41 21.61 -13.99
C GLN A 227 -12.60 21.00 -14.73
N TYR A 228 -13.79 20.94 -14.12
CA TYR A 228 -14.97 20.35 -14.73
C TYR A 228 -16.19 21.26 -14.54
N PRO A 229 -17.01 21.49 -15.59
CA PRO A 229 -18.16 22.40 -15.55
C PRO A 229 -19.35 21.87 -14.73
N GLU A 230 -19.33 20.62 -14.26
CA GLU A 230 -20.38 20.05 -13.41
C GLU A 230 -19.96 20.02 -11.94
N ASP A 231 -20.84 20.48 -11.05
CA ASP A 231 -20.64 20.34 -9.60
C ASP A 231 -20.52 18.86 -9.20
N HIS A 232 -19.36 18.50 -8.64
CA HIS A 232 -19.10 17.15 -8.15
C HIS A 232 -19.70 16.98 -6.76
N SER A 233 -20.80 16.22 -6.67
CA SER A 233 -21.43 15.85 -5.41
C SER A 233 -21.00 14.45 -4.99
N GLU A 234 -20.53 14.29 -3.75
CA GLU A 234 -20.12 13.01 -3.20
C GLU A 234 -20.88 12.70 -1.92
N LEU A 235 -21.53 11.53 -1.88
CA LEU A 235 -22.22 10.99 -0.72
C LEU A 235 -21.20 10.33 0.21
N LEU A 236 -21.23 10.74 1.48
CA LEU A 236 -20.44 10.17 2.56
C LEU A 236 -21.33 9.45 3.57
N PHE A 237 -20.91 8.27 4.02
CA PHE A 237 -21.47 7.58 5.18
C PHE A 237 -20.45 6.58 5.76
N SER A 238 -20.52 6.32 7.07
CA SER A 238 -19.65 5.33 7.70
C SER A 238 -20.24 3.93 7.59
N ALA A 239 -19.47 2.99 7.05
CA ALA A 239 -19.81 1.58 6.96
C ALA A 239 -19.02 0.76 7.97
N SER A 240 -19.70 -0.07 8.74
CA SER A 240 -19.11 -0.99 9.72
C SER A 240 -19.15 -2.41 9.15
N VAL A 241 -18.00 -2.96 8.79
CA VAL A 241 -17.89 -4.21 8.02
C VAL A 241 -17.14 -5.27 8.83
N PRO A 242 -17.68 -6.50 8.96
CA PRO A 242 -17.04 -7.58 9.73
C PRO A 242 -15.73 -8.07 9.10
N ALA A 243 -14.96 -8.85 9.86
CA ALA A 243 -13.70 -9.43 9.39
C ALA A 243 -13.92 -10.41 8.23
N VAL A 244 -13.06 -10.33 7.21
CA VAL A 244 -13.05 -11.19 6.01
C VAL A 244 -14.47 -11.43 5.50
N GLY A 245 -15.20 -10.34 5.25
CA GLY A 245 -16.65 -10.37 5.17
C GLY A 245 -17.23 -9.11 4.57
N PHE A 246 -18.56 -9.05 4.42
CA PHE A 246 -19.22 -7.89 3.81
C PHE A 246 -20.40 -7.36 4.62
N SER A 247 -20.81 -6.15 4.27
CA SER A 247 -22.06 -5.53 4.71
C SER A 247 -22.70 -4.78 3.55
N ILE A 248 -24.02 -4.89 3.44
CA ILE A 248 -24.82 -4.33 2.33
C ILE A 248 -25.68 -3.20 2.88
N TYR A 249 -25.44 -2.00 2.36
CA TYR A 249 -26.17 -0.78 2.69
C TYR A 249 -27.14 -0.44 1.55
N SER A 250 -28.30 0.12 1.88
CA SER A 250 -29.24 0.63 0.86
C SER A 250 -29.20 2.15 0.83
N VAL A 251 -29.10 2.72 -0.37
CA VAL A 251 -29.11 4.17 -0.60
C VAL A 251 -30.38 4.54 -1.37
N ALA A 252 -31.07 5.58 -0.93
CA ALA A 252 -32.26 6.10 -1.62
C ALA A 252 -32.24 7.63 -1.60
N ARG A 253 -32.42 8.25 -2.76
CA ARG A 253 -32.62 9.69 -2.90
C ARG A 253 -33.95 10.09 -2.29
N VAL A 254 -33.96 11.18 -1.55
CA VAL A 254 -35.17 11.72 -0.93
C VAL A 254 -35.98 12.51 -1.97
N SER A 255 -37.26 12.16 -2.14
CA SER A 255 -38.16 12.86 -3.07
C SER A 255 -38.50 14.27 -2.57
N GLY A 256 -38.51 15.26 -3.48
CA GLY A 256 -38.94 16.64 -3.17
C GLY A 256 -37.87 17.56 -2.57
N SER A 257 -36.66 17.08 -2.32
CA SER A 257 -35.58 17.94 -1.79
C SER A 257 -34.85 18.68 -2.93
N ASN A 258 -35.21 19.95 -3.15
CA ASN A 258 -34.29 20.90 -3.77
C ASN A 258 -33.23 21.26 -2.72
N LEU A 259 -31.94 21.30 -3.08
CA LEU A 259 -30.81 21.64 -2.19
C LEU A 259 -30.89 23.06 -1.58
N TRP A 260 -31.95 23.82 -1.84
CA TRP A 260 -32.15 25.18 -1.34
C TRP A 260 -32.57 25.26 0.12
N ASP A 261 -33.06 24.19 0.75
CA ASP A 261 -33.55 24.27 2.15
C ASP A 261 -32.53 23.80 3.21
N HIS A 262 -31.47 23.09 2.81
CA HIS A 262 -30.45 22.55 3.73
C HIS A 262 -29.00 22.73 3.26
N THR A 263 -28.75 23.60 2.28
CA THR A 263 -27.40 24.18 2.23
C THR A 263 -27.20 24.88 3.58
N PRO A 264 -26.15 24.56 4.37
CA PRO A 264 -25.67 25.54 5.32
C PRO A 264 -25.43 26.75 4.45
N LYS A 265 -26.25 27.81 4.61
CA LYS A 265 -25.91 29.10 4.03
C LYS A 265 -24.45 29.29 4.40
N SER A 266 -23.57 29.34 3.40
CA SER A 266 -22.25 29.91 3.58
C SER A 266 -22.54 31.31 4.10
N ARG A 267 -22.59 31.44 5.43
CA ARG A 267 -22.57 32.73 6.07
C ARG A 267 -21.17 33.21 5.75
N PHE A 268 -21.07 34.02 4.70
CA PHE A 268 -20.08 35.08 4.64
C PHE A 268 -20.24 35.87 5.94
N ARG A 269 -19.57 35.39 6.99
CA ARG A 269 -19.21 36.19 8.14
C ARG A 269 -17.87 36.81 7.76
N GLU A 270 -17.87 38.12 7.61
CA GLU A 270 -16.65 38.91 7.65
C GLU A 270 -15.75 38.51 8.85
N PRO A 271 -14.44 38.68 8.71
CA PRO A 271 -13.45 37.90 9.43
C PRO A 271 -13.31 38.36 10.88
N GLN A 272 -14.03 37.72 11.79
CA GLN A 272 -13.58 37.62 13.19
C GLN A 272 -12.50 36.54 13.26
N THR A 273 -11.22 36.88 12.99
CA THR A 273 -10.00 36.07 13.26
C THR A 273 -10.28 34.57 13.54
N ARG A 274 -10.79 33.84 12.54
CA ARG A 274 -11.12 32.42 12.70
C ARG A 274 -9.88 31.62 12.36
N VAL A 275 -9.33 30.94 13.35
CA VAL A 275 -8.24 29.97 13.17
C VAL A 275 -8.63 28.99 12.05
N LEU A 276 -7.85 28.92 10.98
CA LEU A 276 -8.01 27.91 9.94
C LEU A 276 -7.55 26.57 10.52
N ALA A 277 -8.50 25.73 10.92
CA ALA A 277 -8.22 24.44 11.54
C ALA A 277 -9.32 23.41 11.26
N ILE A 278 -8.93 22.14 11.24
CA ILE A 278 -9.82 20.97 11.25
C ILE A 278 -9.52 20.10 12.46
N GLU A 279 -10.56 19.48 13.02
CA GLU A 279 -10.42 18.67 14.23
C GLU A 279 -11.47 17.57 14.32
N ASN A 280 -11.11 16.49 15.01
CA ASN A 280 -12.02 15.44 15.44
C ASN A 280 -11.70 15.08 16.91
N GLU A 281 -12.11 13.88 17.36
CA GLU A 281 -11.92 13.44 18.74
C GLU A 281 -10.45 13.23 19.14
N TYR A 282 -9.54 13.08 18.18
CA TYR A 282 -8.16 12.64 18.41
C TYR A 282 -7.11 13.59 17.86
N ILE A 283 -7.39 14.28 16.74
CA ILE A 283 -6.42 15.08 16.03
C ILE A 283 -6.99 16.48 15.78
N ARG A 284 -6.13 17.48 15.91
CA ARG A 284 -6.40 18.84 15.45
C ARG A 284 -5.25 19.33 14.58
N ALA A 285 -5.57 19.76 13.37
CA ALA A 285 -4.62 20.32 12.42
C ALA A 285 -4.90 21.81 12.23
N ILE A 286 -3.86 22.62 12.36
CA ILE A 286 -3.95 24.07 12.28
C ILE A 286 -3.09 24.57 11.12
N PHE A 287 -3.63 25.51 10.36
CA PHE A 287 -3.03 26.07 9.16
C PHE A 287 -2.71 27.55 9.39
N ASN A 288 -1.65 28.01 8.75
CA ASN A 288 -1.31 29.41 8.74
C ASN A 288 -2.33 30.18 7.88
N PRO A 289 -2.98 31.24 8.39
CA PRO A 289 -4.01 31.96 7.64
C PRO A 289 -3.46 32.79 6.46
N ASP A 290 -2.19 33.20 6.52
CA ASP A 290 -1.55 34.03 5.50
C ASP A 290 -1.03 33.19 4.33
N THR A 291 -0.45 32.01 4.63
CA THR A 291 0.12 31.11 3.62
C THR A 291 -0.79 29.96 3.24
N GLY A 292 -1.80 29.63 4.05
CA GLY A 292 -2.68 28.48 3.86
C GLY A 292 -2.02 27.12 4.13
N LEU A 293 -0.76 27.08 4.56
CA LEU A 293 0.00 25.84 4.78
C LEU A 293 -0.28 25.21 6.15
N LEU A 294 -0.17 23.88 6.25
CA LEU A 294 -0.19 23.19 7.54
C LEU A 294 0.93 23.75 8.41
N MET A 295 0.61 24.09 9.65
CA MET A 295 1.52 24.75 10.59
C MET A 295 1.72 23.92 11.86
N LYS A 296 0.71 23.15 12.28
CA LYS A 296 0.73 22.42 13.54
C LYS A 296 -0.21 21.22 13.51
N ILE A 297 0.22 20.13 14.12
CA ILE A 297 -0.59 18.94 14.40
C ILE A 297 -0.63 18.75 15.92
N GLU A 298 -1.83 18.53 16.45
CA GLU A 298 -2.06 18.21 17.86
C GLU A 298 -2.67 16.80 17.95
N ASN A 299 -2.07 15.91 18.73
CA ASN A 299 -2.68 14.66 19.17
C ASN A 299 -3.37 14.94 20.51
N LEU A 300 -4.70 15.00 20.48
CA LEU A 300 -5.54 15.39 21.62
C LEU A 300 -5.62 14.29 22.68
N GLU A 301 -5.49 13.02 22.29
CA GLU A 301 -5.53 11.85 23.20
C GLU A 301 -4.24 11.77 24.03
N GLN A 302 -3.09 11.96 23.39
CA GLN A 302 -1.76 11.90 24.02
C GLN A 302 -1.23 13.26 24.47
N GLN A 303 -2.01 14.33 24.26
CA GLN A 303 -1.64 15.72 24.56
C GLN A 303 -0.31 16.16 23.91
N LEU A 304 -0.05 15.68 22.69
CA LEU A 304 1.14 16.06 21.93
C LEU A 304 0.83 17.24 21.03
N VAL A 305 1.82 18.12 20.89
CA VAL A 305 1.74 19.28 20.01
C VAL A 305 3.03 19.36 19.22
N LEU A 306 2.93 19.29 17.90
CA LEU A 306 4.09 19.39 17.01
C LEU A 306 3.87 20.50 15.97
N PRO A 307 4.71 21.54 15.96
CA PRO A 307 4.83 22.42 14.81
C PRO A 307 5.30 21.61 13.60
N VAL A 308 4.51 21.62 12.53
CA VAL A 308 4.81 20.89 11.29
C VAL A 308 4.48 21.79 10.12
N LYS A 309 5.48 22.13 9.31
CA LYS A 309 5.28 22.81 8.03
C LYS A 309 5.28 21.77 6.93
N GLN A 310 4.16 21.60 6.23
CA GLN A 310 4.07 20.75 5.05
C GLN A 310 3.89 21.60 3.79
N SER A 311 4.68 21.31 2.75
CA SER A 311 4.57 21.95 1.43
C SER A 311 5.15 21.07 0.31
N PHE A 312 4.97 21.51 -0.93
CA PHE A 312 5.51 20.85 -2.11
C PHE A 312 6.72 21.60 -2.67
N PHE A 313 7.74 20.84 -3.03
CA PHE A 313 8.95 21.33 -3.68
C PHE A 313 9.26 20.47 -4.90
N TRP A 314 10.26 20.86 -5.68
CA TRP A 314 10.81 20.01 -6.73
C TRP A 314 12.31 20.20 -6.86
N TYR A 315 13.01 19.11 -7.17
CA TYR A 315 14.39 19.16 -7.61
C TYR A 315 14.44 19.33 -9.13
N GLU A 316 15.32 20.20 -9.59
CA GLU A 316 15.70 20.27 -11.00
C GLU A 316 16.51 19.01 -11.35
N ALA A 317 16.08 18.30 -12.37
CA ALA A 317 16.78 17.11 -12.85
C ALA A 317 18.04 17.51 -13.63
N SER A 318 19.21 17.05 -13.20
CA SER A 318 20.45 17.28 -13.91
C SER A 318 20.43 16.57 -15.27
N ILE A 319 20.95 17.25 -16.30
CA ILE A 319 21.19 16.69 -17.64
C ILE A 319 22.69 16.40 -17.88
N GLY A 320 23.48 16.35 -16.80
CA GLY A 320 24.93 16.35 -16.87
C GLY A 320 25.54 17.75 -16.66
N ASP A 321 26.80 17.77 -16.27
CA ASP A 321 27.61 18.97 -16.06
C ASP A 321 29.06 18.71 -16.50
N LYS A 322 29.97 19.63 -16.15
CA LYS A 322 31.40 19.54 -16.52
C LYS A 322 32.12 18.38 -15.80
N ASP A 323 31.64 17.98 -14.64
CA ASP A 323 32.29 16.97 -13.79
C ASP A 323 31.75 15.57 -14.11
N SER A 324 30.50 15.47 -14.57
CA SER A 324 29.90 14.21 -14.99
C SER A 324 28.76 14.41 -15.97
N SER A 325 28.78 13.62 -17.04
CA SER A 325 27.69 13.57 -18.04
C SER A 325 26.42 12.87 -17.53
N GLN A 326 26.43 12.27 -16.33
CA GLN A 326 25.29 11.50 -15.84
C GLN A 326 24.04 12.39 -15.70
N ALA A 327 22.96 12.05 -16.39
CA ALA A 327 21.67 12.71 -16.20
C ALA A 327 20.80 11.99 -15.16
N SER A 328 19.77 12.68 -14.66
CA SER A 328 18.65 12.03 -13.97
C SER A 328 17.73 11.34 -14.99
N GLY A 329 17.19 10.17 -14.66
CA GLY A 329 16.35 9.39 -15.56
C GLY A 329 15.43 8.41 -14.84
N ALA A 330 14.98 7.36 -15.54
CA ALA A 330 14.04 6.39 -14.98
C ALA A 330 14.62 5.66 -13.75
N TYR A 331 15.93 5.38 -13.74
CA TYR A 331 16.68 4.75 -12.65
C TYR A 331 17.30 5.76 -11.71
N ILE A 332 18.07 6.68 -12.29
CA ILE A 332 18.95 7.60 -11.57
C ILE A 332 18.15 8.79 -11.06
N PHE A 333 18.40 9.17 -9.81
CA PHE A 333 18.04 10.48 -9.29
C PHE A 333 19.33 11.29 -9.15
N ARG A 334 19.44 12.36 -9.92
CA ARG A 334 20.56 13.31 -9.84
C ARG A 334 20.02 14.74 -9.85
N PRO A 335 19.79 15.36 -8.69
CA PRO A 335 19.34 16.75 -8.65
C PRO A 335 20.48 17.69 -9.01
N SER A 336 20.21 18.74 -9.80
CA SER A 336 21.23 19.76 -10.16
C SER A 336 21.75 20.53 -8.95
N GLN A 337 20.94 20.64 -7.89
CA GLN A 337 21.25 21.36 -6.65
C GLN A 337 20.67 20.61 -5.44
N SER A 338 21.30 20.77 -4.28
CA SER A 338 20.83 20.12 -3.06
C SER A 338 19.57 20.76 -2.45
N GLU A 339 19.35 22.05 -2.70
CA GLU A 339 18.16 22.76 -2.24
C GLU A 339 17.06 22.69 -3.31
N PRO A 340 15.86 22.14 -3.00
CA PRO A 340 14.79 22.11 -3.96
C PRO A 340 14.04 23.44 -4.04
N VAL A 341 13.37 23.65 -5.16
CA VAL A 341 12.59 24.85 -5.43
C VAL A 341 11.15 24.64 -4.92
N PRO A 342 10.56 25.57 -4.14
CA PRO A 342 9.16 25.45 -3.73
C PRO A 342 8.23 25.52 -4.95
N VAL A 343 7.23 24.63 -5.01
CA VAL A 343 6.16 24.73 -6.02
C VAL A 343 5.39 26.03 -5.82
N SER A 344 5.09 26.36 -4.56
CA SER A 344 4.57 27.67 -4.13
C SER A 344 4.87 27.88 -2.65
N ARG A 345 4.99 29.15 -2.23
CA ARG A 345 5.16 29.52 -0.81
C ARG A 345 3.83 29.66 -0.06
N TRP A 346 2.71 29.61 -0.78
CA TRP A 346 1.36 29.72 -0.26
C TRP A 346 0.41 28.81 -1.04
N ALA A 347 -0.76 28.52 -0.47
CA ALA A 347 -1.83 27.80 -1.14
C ALA A 347 -3.16 28.53 -0.95
N GLN A 348 -3.95 28.64 -2.01
CA GLN A 348 -5.34 29.08 -1.88
C GLN A 348 -6.11 28.01 -1.12
N THR A 349 -6.85 28.42 -0.08
CA THR A 349 -7.56 27.46 0.78
C THR A 349 -9.07 27.52 0.63
N HIS A 350 -9.72 26.36 0.71
CA HIS A 350 -11.16 26.23 0.88
C HIS A 350 -11.47 25.24 2.00
N LEU A 351 -12.22 25.70 3.01
CA LEU A 351 -12.56 24.93 4.20
C LEU A 351 -13.95 24.30 4.04
N VAL A 352 -14.01 22.98 4.19
CA VAL A 352 -15.26 22.21 4.24
C VAL A 352 -15.39 21.61 5.64
N LYS A 353 -16.51 21.85 6.32
CA LYS A 353 -16.84 21.21 7.60
C LYS A 353 -18.25 20.65 7.58
N THR A 354 -18.36 19.34 7.74
CA THR A 354 -19.62 18.63 7.97
C THR A 354 -19.47 17.76 9.22
N ALA A 355 -20.57 17.16 9.68
CA ALA A 355 -20.53 16.19 10.77
C ALA A 355 -19.75 14.91 10.42
N LEU A 356 -19.57 14.61 9.13
CA LEU A 356 -18.91 13.39 8.66
C LEU A 356 -17.50 13.62 8.14
N VAL A 357 -17.10 14.86 7.85
CA VAL A 357 -15.74 15.17 7.38
C VAL A 357 -15.39 16.63 7.63
N GLN A 358 -14.13 16.90 7.95
CA GLN A 358 -13.53 18.23 7.86
C GLN A 358 -12.34 18.21 6.90
N GLU A 359 -12.29 19.17 5.98
CA GLU A 359 -11.29 19.23 4.92
C GLU A 359 -10.76 20.65 4.73
N VAL A 360 -9.46 20.78 4.50
CA VAL A 360 -8.85 21.98 3.92
C VAL A 360 -8.31 21.62 2.55
N HIS A 361 -8.93 22.18 1.52
CA HIS A 361 -8.47 22.10 0.14
C HIS A 361 -7.40 23.16 -0.05
N GLN A 362 -6.24 22.78 -0.56
CA GLN A 362 -5.07 23.62 -0.79
C GLN A 362 -4.70 23.57 -2.27
N ASN A 363 -4.78 24.70 -2.96
CA ASN A 363 -4.33 24.83 -4.34
C ASN A 363 -2.99 25.59 -4.37
N PHE A 364 -1.90 24.90 -4.72
CA PHE A 364 -0.55 25.48 -4.74
C PHE A 364 -0.21 26.09 -6.10
N SER A 365 -0.66 25.45 -7.18
CA SER A 365 -0.44 25.88 -8.56
C SER A 365 -1.43 25.19 -9.50
N ALA A 366 -1.45 25.58 -10.78
CA ALA A 366 -2.30 24.95 -11.79
C ALA A 366 -2.08 23.43 -11.97
N TRP A 367 -0.95 22.91 -11.49
CA TRP A 367 -0.53 21.52 -11.64
C TRP A 367 -0.26 20.81 -10.30
N CYS A 368 -0.55 21.45 -9.16
CA CYS A 368 -0.31 20.88 -7.83
C CYS A 368 -1.36 21.33 -6.82
N SER A 369 -2.10 20.38 -6.26
CA SER A 369 -3.10 20.61 -5.23
C SER A 369 -3.12 19.49 -4.19
N GLN A 370 -3.70 19.77 -3.02
CA GLN A 370 -3.84 18.82 -1.92
C GLN A 370 -5.16 19.02 -1.19
N VAL A 371 -5.75 17.94 -0.67
CA VAL A 371 -6.85 17.99 0.30
C VAL A 371 -6.36 17.38 1.60
N VAL A 372 -6.31 18.18 2.67
CA VAL A 372 -6.04 17.71 4.03
C VAL A 372 -7.37 17.37 4.68
N ARG A 373 -7.53 16.12 5.10
CA ARG A 373 -8.82 15.53 5.46
C ARG A 373 -8.77 14.83 6.80
N LEU A 374 -9.86 14.98 7.56
CA LEU A 374 -10.06 14.32 8.82
C LEU A 374 -11.51 13.83 8.95
N TYR A 375 -11.66 12.52 9.17
CA TYR A 375 -12.95 11.87 9.43
C TYR A 375 -13.17 11.67 10.94
N PRO A 376 -14.43 11.60 11.41
CA PRO A 376 -14.73 11.19 12.78
C PRO A 376 -14.10 9.83 13.12
N GLY A 377 -13.52 9.71 14.32
CA GLY A 377 -12.88 8.49 14.80
C GLY A 377 -11.45 8.26 14.29
N GLN A 378 -10.94 9.10 13.40
CA GLN A 378 -9.63 8.93 12.76
C GLN A 378 -8.47 9.45 13.63
N ARG A 379 -7.40 8.67 13.78
CA ARG A 379 -6.18 9.05 14.54
C ARG A 379 -5.00 9.47 13.64
N HIS A 380 -5.28 9.93 12.43
CA HIS A 380 -4.28 10.35 11.45
C HIS A 380 -4.86 11.45 10.56
N LEU A 381 -4.00 12.28 9.95
CA LEU A 381 -4.41 13.18 8.88
C LEU A 381 -4.24 12.48 7.53
N GLU A 382 -5.22 12.61 6.64
CA GLU A 382 -5.08 12.19 5.25
C GLU A 382 -4.73 13.40 4.38
N LEU A 383 -3.58 13.36 3.70
CA LEU A 383 -3.14 14.37 2.75
C LEU A 383 -3.24 13.75 1.34
N GLU A 384 -4.37 13.97 0.67
CA GLU A 384 -4.59 13.52 -0.70
C GLU A 384 -4.02 14.57 -1.67
N TRP A 385 -2.95 14.24 -2.38
CA TRP A 385 -2.25 15.13 -3.30
C TRP A 385 -2.59 14.81 -4.76
N THR A 386 -2.62 15.82 -5.61
CA THR A 386 -2.75 15.69 -7.07
C THR A 386 -1.65 16.53 -7.73
N VAL A 387 -0.77 15.88 -8.49
CA VAL A 387 0.36 16.52 -9.19
C VAL A 387 0.32 16.14 -10.67
N GLY A 388 0.35 17.14 -11.56
CA GLY A 388 0.30 16.94 -13.00
C GLY A 388 -0.41 18.05 -13.78
N PRO A 389 -0.26 18.14 -15.11
CA PRO A 389 0.93 17.72 -15.84
C PRO A 389 2.10 18.59 -15.34
N ILE A 390 3.23 17.97 -15.00
CA ILE A 390 4.42 18.71 -14.59
C ILE A 390 4.88 19.59 -15.78
N PRO A 391 5.02 20.92 -15.60
CA PRO A 391 5.38 21.82 -16.69
C PRO A 391 6.85 21.62 -17.09
N THR A 392 7.11 21.56 -18.39
CA THR A 392 8.45 21.40 -18.97
C THR A 392 8.76 22.44 -20.06
N ILE A 393 7.94 23.49 -20.18
CA ILE A 393 8.11 24.57 -21.17
C ILE A 393 9.40 25.38 -20.93
N ASP A 394 9.92 25.33 -19.71
CA ASP A 394 11.20 25.90 -19.29
C ASP A 394 12.40 24.99 -19.60
N ASN A 395 12.17 23.85 -20.28
CA ASN A 395 13.17 22.81 -20.56
C ASN A 395 13.84 22.22 -19.31
N TRP A 396 13.16 22.25 -18.16
CA TRP A 396 13.64 21.63 -16.93
C TRP A 396 12.83 20.39 -16.59
N GLY A 397 13.53 19.26 -16.43
CA GLY A 397 12.97 18.08 -15.76
C GLY A 397 12.74 18.38 -14.27
N LYS A 398 11.63 17.90 -13.72
CA LYS A 398 11.26 18.21 -12.32
C LYS A 398 10.88 16.95 -11.56
N GLU A 399 11.37 16.89 -10.33
CA GLU A 399 11.14 15.78 -9.41
C GLU A 399 10.46 16.31 -8.15
N VAL A 400 9.14 16.12 -8.10
CA VAL A 400 8.24 16.78 -7.15
C VAL A 400 8.20 15.99 -5.84
N ILE A 401 8.36 16.69 -4.73
CA ILE A 401 8.37 16.12 -3.37
C ILE A 401 7.30 16.78 -2.49
N SER A 402 6.75 16.00 -1.57
CA SER A 402 6.04 16.51 -0.38
C SER A 402 7.02 16.47 0.79
N ARG A 403 7.26 17.62 1.43
CA ARG A 403 8.21 17.77 2.53
C ARG A 403 7.50 18.22 3.80
N PHE A 404 7.91 17.64 4.93
CA PHE A 404 7.45 17.93 6.29
C PHE A 404 8.64 18.42 7.11
N ASP A 405 8.61 19.66 7.56
CA ASP A 405 9.64 20.25 8.41
C ASP A 405 9.11 20.43 9.83
N THR A 406 9.88 19.97 10.82
CA THR A 406 9.53 19.98 12.25
C THR A 406 10.73 20.37 13.11
N PRO A 407 10.54 20.76 14.38
CA PRO A 407 11.65 21.04 15.29
C PRO A 407 12.22 19.77 15.98
N LEU A 408 11.83 18.57 15.55
CA LEU A 408 12.33 17.32 16.17
C LEU A 408 13.85 17.20 16.00
N ARG A 409 14.54 16.81 17.08
CA ARG A 409 15.99 16.59 17.07
C ARG A 409 16.27 15.13 16.70
N THR A 410 16.40 14.87 15.41
CA THR A 410 16.50 13.50 14.88
C THR A 410 17.94 13.01 14.75
N GLU A 411 18.94 13.88 14.91
CA GLU A 411 20.37 13.54 14.87
C GLU A 411 20.80 12.82 13.58
N GLY A 412 20.23 13.24 12.45
CA GLY A 412 20.42 12.62 11.14
C GLY A 412 19.80 11.22 10.98
N GLN A 413 18.98 10.76 11.93
CA GLN A 413 18.34 9.45 11.91
C GLN A 413 16.91 9.52 11.40
N PHE A 414 16.52 8.51 10.62
CA PHE A 414 15.15 8.30 10.15
C PHE A 414 14.93 6.82 9.87
N TYR A 415 13.69 6.42 9.63
CA TYR A 415 13.33 5.01 9.56
C TYR A 415 12.45 4.74 8.36
N THR A 416 12.78 3.73 7.57
CA THR A 416 11.98 3.30 6.41
C THR A 416 11.65 1.83 6.48
N ASP A 417 10.50 1.44 5.93
CA ASP A 417 10.16 0.03 5.84
C ASP A 417 11.00 -0.73 4.80
N SER A 418 11.15 -2.03 5.02
CA SER A 418 11.65 -3.01 4.06
C SER A 418 10.48 -3.83 3.53
N ASN A 419 10.07 -3.57 2.28
CA ASN A 419 8.95 -4.21 1.60
C ASN A 419 7.63 -4.22 2.40
N GLY A 420 7.36 -3.16 3.18
CA GLY A 420 6.17 -3.03 4.02
C GLY A 420 6.23 -3.78 5.35
N ARG A 421 7.36 -4.43 5.67
CA ARG A 421 7.54 -5.30 6.84
C ARG A 421 8.51 -4.71 7.87
N GLU A 422 9.78 -5.11 7.85
CA GLU A 422 10.77 -4.65 8.83
C GLU A 422 10.96 -3.14 8.77
N ILE A 423 11.30 -2.51 9.89
CA ILE A 423 11.70 -1.10 9.90
C ILE A 423 13.20 -1.05 10.02
N LEU A 424 13.84 -0.40 9.04
CA LEU A 424 15.27 -0.21 8.99
C LEU A 424 15.62 1.20 9.43
N LYS A 425 16.55 1.28 10.39
CA LYS A 425 17.15 2.54 10.82
C LYS A 425 18.10 3.04 9.74
N ARG A 426 17.89 4.27 9.29
CA ARG A 426 18.72 4.99 8.33
C ARG A 426 19.45 6.11 9.04
N ARG A 427 20.63 6.46 8.53
CA ARG A 427 21.41 7.61 8.98
C ARG A 427 21.93 8.36 7.76
N ARG A 428 21.66 9.65 7.70
CA ARG A 428 22.13 10.55 6.64
C ARG A 428 23.66 10.48 6.54
N ASP A 429 24.16 10.39 5.33
CA ASP A 429 25.60 10.35 4.97
C ASP A 429 26.40 9.22 5.64
N TYR A 430 25.74 8.09 5.91
CA TYR A 430 26.36 6.97 6.61
C TYR A 430 26.07 5.62 5.95
N ARG A 431 27.05 4.72 6.00
CA ARG A 431 26.93 3.30 5.63
C ARG A 431 27.57 2.45 6.73
N PRO A 432 26.90 1.39 7.22
CA PRO A 432 27.40 0.61 8.34
C PRO A 432 28.59 -0.29 7.99
N THR A 433 28.77 -0.63 6.71
CA THR A 433 29.74 -1.65 6.28
C THR A 433 30.94 -1.09 5.50
N TRP A 434 30.93 0.19 5.13
CA TRP A 434 32.06 0.87 4.49
C TRP A 434 32.06 2.36 4.79
N GLN A 435 33.21 3.02 4.62
CA GLN A 435 33.31 4.48 4.72
C GLN A 435 32.72 5.13 3.46
N LEU A 436 31.64 5.88 3.61
CA LEU A 436 30.99 6.56 2.49
C LEU A 436 31.82 7.76 2.05
N ASN A 437 32.24 7.78 0.78
CA ASN A 437 32.63 9.01 0.11
C ASN A 437 31.37 9.67 -0.44
N GLN A 438 30.90 10.74 0.20
CA GLN A 438 29.65 11.39 -0.18
C GLN A 438 29.85 12.27 -1.41
N THR A 439 29.18 11.92 -2.50
CA THR A 439 29.23 12.60 -3.80
C THR A 439 27.88 13.19 -4.19
N GLU A 440 26.78 12.64 -3.69
CA GLU A 440 25.41 13.05 -3.97
C GLU A 440 24.61 13.13 -2.65
N PRO A 441 24.69 14.24 -1.90
CA PRO A 441 24.14 14.37 -0.55
C PRO A 441 22.61 14.27 -0.48
N VAL A 442 21.92 14.45 -1.60
CA VAL A 442 20.48 14.23 -1.71
C VAL A 442 20.21 12.79 -2.14
N ALA A 443 20.60 12.41 -3.36
CA ALA A 443 20.24 11.14 -3.96
C ALA A 443 20.79 9.92 -3.19
N GLY A 444 21.99 10.05 -2.61
CA GLY A 444 22.62 9.02 -1.78
C GLY A 444 21.96 8.80 -0.42
N ASN A 445 20.97 9.62 -0.05
CA ASN A 445 20.20 9.48 1.19
C ASN A 445 18.72 9.14 0.93
N TYR A 446 18.31 8.91 -0.31
CA TYR A 446 16.98 8.41 -0.64
C TYR A 446 16.89 6.90 -0.47
N TYR A 447 15.78 6.43 0.10
CA TYR A 447 15.49 5.02 0.33
C TYR A 447 14.08 4.68 -0.18
N PRO A 448 13.81 3.40 -0.54
CA PRO A 448 12.48 2.99 -0.90
C PRO A 448 11.56 3.02 0.32
N VAL A 449 10.34 3.52 0.13
CA VAL A 449 9.25 3.57 1.10
C VAL A 449 8.05 2.87 0.48
N ASN A 450 7.78 1.63 0.90
CA ASN A 450 6.67 0.84 0.33
C ASN A 450 5.38 0.95 1.16
N SER A 451 5.49 1.39 2.42
CA SER A 451 4.38 1.57 3.33
C SER A 451 4.51 2.78 4.25
N ARG A 452 5.71 3.08 4.76
CA ARG A 452 5.92 4.13 5.78
C ARG A 452 7.36 4.58 5.93
N ILE A 453 7.49 5.84 6.32
CA ILE A 453 8.72 6.49 6.76
C ILE A 453 8.43 7.28 8.03
N TYR A 454 9.38 7.37 8.97
CA TYR A 454 9.21 8.23 10.14
C TYR A 454 10.51 8.82 10.66
N ILE A 455 10.34 9.87 11.45
CA ILE A 455 11.38 10.55 12.23
C ILE A 455 10.93 10.65 13.70
N THR A 456 11.89 10.66 14.62
CA THR A 456 11.62 10.74 16.06
C THR A 456 12.78 11.42 16.80
N ASP A 457 12.47 12.09 17.91
CA ASP A 457 13.42 12.64 18.89
C ASP A 457 13.59 11.74 20.15
N GLY A 458 13.03 10.53 20.11
CA GLY A 458 13.00 9.59 21.24
C GLY A 458 11.78 9.75 22.17
N TYR A 459 11.02 10.84 22.08
CA TYR A 459 9.77 11.05 22.81
C TYR A 459 8.55 11.04 21.86
N MET A 460 8.59 11.86 20.82
CA MET A 460 7.56 11.96 19.78
C MET A 460 8.04 11.33 18.47
N GLN A 461 7.10 10.79 17.70
CA GLN A 461 7.33 10.25 16.37
C GLN A 461 6.33 10.85 15.38
N LEU A 462 6.84 11.42 14.28
CA LEU A 462 6.04 11.77 13.11
C LEU A 462 6.21 10.67 12.07
N THR A 463 5.11 9.98 11.76
CA THR A 463 5.08 8.91 10.76
C THR A 463 4.26 9.33 9.55
N VAL A 464 4.76 9.06 8.35
CA VAL A 464 4.03 9.23 7.09
C VAL A 464 3.92 7.89 6.39
N LEU A 465 2.69 7.43 6.15
CA LEU A 465 2.40 6.24 5.36
C LEU A 465 2.13 6.62 3.91
N THR A 466 2.48 5.73 2.99
CA THR A 466 2.30 5.90 1.55
C THR A 466 1.26 4.93 1.00
N ASP A 467 0.53 5.36 -0.04
CA ASP A 467 -0.47 4.55 -0.73
C ASP A 467 0.11 3.74 -1.92
N ARG A 468 1.41 3.90 -2.15
CA ARG A 468 2.23 3.27 -3.20
C ARG A 468 3.71 3.34 -2.82
N SER A 469 4.55 2.63 -3.56
CA SER A 469 6.01 2.77 -3.43
C SER A 469 6.45 4.17 -3.83
N GLN A 470 7.31 4.79 -3.01
CA GLN A 470 7.90 6.11 -3.23
C GLN A 470 9.36 6.11 -2.78
N GLY A 471 10.17 7.03 -3.29
CA GLY A 471 11.45 7.40 -2.70
C GLY A 471 11.24 8.40 -1.57
N GLY A 472 11.89 8.20 -0.43
CA GLY A 472 11.83 9.11 0.71
C GLY A 472 13.14 9.26 1.45
N SER A 473 13.28 10.36 2.18
CA SER A 473 14.51 10.70 2.93
C SER A 473 14.24 11.65 4.12
N SER A 474 15.30 11.92 4.89
CA SER A 474 15.42 12.98 5.90
C SER A 474 16.74 13.71 5.68
N LEU A 475 16.71 14.78 4.89
CA LEU A 475 17.92 15.50 4.44
C LEU A 475 18.42 16.56 5.41
N SER A 476 17.59 16.94 6.39
CA SER A 476 17.94 17.80 7.51
C SER A 476 17.27 17.29 8.78
N ASP A 477 17.80 17.67 9.93
CA ASP A 477 17.22 17.25 11.22
C ASP A 477 15.80 17.78 11.36
N GLY A 478 14.90 16.91 11.83
CA GLY A 478 13.48 17.22 11.96
C GLY A 478 12.71 17.31 10.64
N SER A 479 13.34 17.06 9.49
CA SER A 479 12.69 17.06 8.17
C SER A 479 12.49 15.64 7.63
N LEU A 480 11.44 15.46 6.84
CA LEU A 480 11.11 14.22 6.14
C LEU A 480 10.51 14.59 4.78
N GLU A 481 10.91 13.90 3.72
CA GLU A 481 10.35 14.12 2.37
C GLU A 481 10.07 12.83 1.61
N LEU A 482 9.07 12.91 0.73
CA LEU A 482 8.62 11.83 -0.15
C LEU A 482 8.45 12.36 -1.57
N MET A 483 9.09 11.73 -2.54
CA MET A 483 8.99 12.09 -3.94
C MET A 483 7.72 11.48 -4.55
N VAL A 484 6.79 12.36 -4.97
CA VAL A 484 5.43 11.98 -5.38
C VAL A 484 5.28 11.80 -6.89
N HIS A 485 6.06 12.51 -7.69
CA HIS A 485 6.04 12.42 -9.16
C HIS A 485 7.33 12.99 -9.78
N ARG A 486 7.69 12.54 -10.98
CA ARG A 486 8.90 12.95 -11.71
C ARG A 486 8.56 13.02 -13.20
N LYS A 487 9.06 14.03 -13.90
CA LYS A 487 9.03 14.15 -15.37
C LYS A 487 10.40 14.60 -15.85
N LEU A 488 11.05 13.79 -16.66
CA LEU A 488 12.47 13.94 -17.02
C LEU A 488 12.60 14.04 -18.54
N LEU A 489 13.52 14.88 -19.01
CA LEU A 489 13.62 15.25 -20.43
C LEU A 489 14.68 14.46 -21.20
N VAL A 490 15.51 13.69 -20.50
CA VAL A 490 16.61 12.89 -21.07
C VAL A 490 16.64 11.49 -20.44
N ASP A 491 17.32 10.56 -21.11
CA ASP A 491 17.61 9.20 -20.61
C ASP A 491 18.82 9.25 -19.67
N ASP A 492 18.92 8.31 -18.72
CA ASP A 492 20.04 8.20 -17.77
C ASP A 492 21.13 7.22 -18.21
N GLU A 493 21.10 6.75 -19.46
CA GLU A 493 22.08 5.86 -20.08
C GLU A 493 22.22 4.51 -19.36
N ARG A 494 21.11 3.98 -18.83
CA ARG A 494 21.03 2.62 -18.25
C ARG A 494 20.34 1.58 -19.15
N GLY A 495 20.07 1.94 -20.40
CA GLY A 495 19.65 1.01 -21.45
C GLY A 495 18.17 1.07 -21.83
N VAL A 496 17.36 1.89 -21.16
CA VAL A 496 15.95 2.12 -21.56
C VAL A 496 15.88 2.92 -22.85
N GLY A 497 16.74 3.92 -23.01
CA GLY A 497 16.84 4.74 -24.21
C GLY A 497 15.60 5.61 -24.43
N GLU A 498 14.90 5.98 -23.36
CA GLU A 498 13.72 6.85 -23.38
C GLU A 498 13.74 7.76 -22.14
N PRO A 499 13.47 9.07 -22.31
CA PRO A 499 13.23 9.93 -21.16
C PRO A 499 11.96 9.52 -20.41
N LEU A 500 11.87 9.84 -19.12
CA LEU A 500 10.69 9.56 -18.30
C LEU A 500 9.59 10.61 -18.57
N LEU A 501 8.89 10.44 -19.69
CA LEU A 501 7.76 11.26 -20.14
C LEU A 501 6.49 10.40 -20.17
N ASP A 502 5.82 10.26 -19.02
CA ASP A 502 4.51 9.63 -18.99
C ASP A 502 3.51 10.46 -19.83
N GLU A 503 2.78 9.81 -20.75
CA GLU A 503 1.74 10.43 -21.58
C GLU A 503 0.32 10.09 -21.07
N GLY A 504 -0.68 10.86 -21.51
CA GLY A 504 -2.10 10.57 -21.27
C GLY A 504 -2.48 10.58 -19.79
N SER A 505 -3.11 9.50 -19.29
CA SER A 505 -3.55 9.46 -17.88
C SER A 505 -2.39 9.37 -16.87
N GLY A 506 -1.16 9.12 -17.32
CA GLY A 506 0.03 9.13 -16.46
C GLY A 506 0.52 10.53 -16.09
N GLU A 507 0.08 11.57 -16.80
CA GLU A 507 0.50 12.95 -16.55
C GLU A 507 -0.09 13.54 -15.26
N TRP A 508 -1.25 13.04 -14.83
CA TRP A 508 -1.91 13.44 -13.60
C TRP A 508 -1.88 12.30 -12.60
N VAL A 509 -1.21 12.52 -11.48
CA VAL A 509 -1.06 11.52 -10.43
C VAL A 509 -1.75 12.03 -9.18
N ARG A 510 -2.77 11.28 -8.74
CA ARG A 510 -3.41 11.47 -7.44
C ARG A 510 -2.99 10.36 -6.50
N GLY A 511 -2.58 10.72 -5.28
CA GLY A 511 -2.22 9.77 -4.22
C GLY A 511 -2.46 10.35 -2.85
N ARG A 512 -2.05 9.62 -1.80
CA ARG A 512 -2.25 10.07 -0.42
C ARG A 512 -1.10 9.74 0.50
N HIS A 513 -0.89 10.62 1.47
CA HIS A 513 -0.03 10.43 2.64
C HIS A 513 -0.90 10.38 3.89
N LEU A 514 -0.71 9.36 4.73
CA LEU A 514 -1.40 9.27 6.03
C LEU A 514 -0.42 9.63 7.14
N VAL A 515 -0.67 10.72 7.84
CA VAL A 515 0.26 11.32 8.80
C VAL A 515 -0.19 11.04 10.23
N LEU A 516 0.68 10.42 11.03
CA LEU A 516 0.46 10.13 12.44
C LEU A 516 1.46 10.89 13.31
N LEU A 517 0.99 11.38 14.45
CA LEU A 517 1.79 11.94 15.52
C LEU A 517 1.51 11.13 16.79
N ASP A 518 2.51 10.43 17.29
CA ASP A 518 2.39 9.55 18.45
C ASP A 518 3.61 9.66 19.36
N GLN A 519 3.46 9.24 20.62
CA GLN A 519 4.60 8.88 21.47
C GLN A 519 5.25 7.62 20.92
N VAL A 520 6.58 7.53 21.01
CA VAL A 520 7.37 6.43 20.41
C VAL A 520 6.89 5.05 20.87
N ASN A 521 6.56 4.89 22.15
CA ASN A 521 6.10 3.61 22.74
C ASN A 521 4.74 3.11 22.20
N ASN A 522 3.94 3.98 21.57
CA ASN A 522 2.59 3.70 21.07
C ASN A 522 2.47 3.78 19.55
N ALA A 523 3.49 4.34 18.88
CA ALA A 523 3.47 4.65 17.45
C ALA A 523 3.36 3.40 16.58
N ALA A 524 4.02 2.31 16.98
CA ALA A 524 4.04 1.03 16.27
C ALA A 524 2.63 0.52 15.94
N ALA A 525 1.78 0.46 16.95
CA ALA A 525 0.40 0.01 16.79
C ALA A 525 -0.40 0.88 15.80
N GLY A 526 -0.22 2.20 15.84
CA GLY A 526 -0.88 3.13 14.93
C GLY A 526 -0.47 2.87 13.48
N HIS A 527 0.83 2.92 13.20
CA HIS A 527 1.29 2.79 11.83
C HIS A 527 1.14 1.37 11.28
N ARG A 528 1.40 0.31 12.07
CA ARG A 528 1.28 -1.10 11.63
C ARG A 528 -0.12 -1.41 11.13
N LEU A 529 -1.11 -1.16 11.99
CA LEU A 529 -2.51 -1.44 11.70
C LEU A 529 -3.07 -0.55 10.58
N LEU A 530 -2.66 0.72 10.53
CA LEU A 530 -3.10 1.62 9.47
C LEU A 530 -2.51 1.25 8.11
N ALA A 531 -1.25 0.85 8.04
CA ALA A 531 -0.64 0.40 6.80
C ALA A 531 -1.27 -0.89 6.26
N GLU A 532 -1.64 -1.83 7.15
CA GLU A 532 -2.41 -3.01 6.74
C GLU A 532 -3.78 -2.60 6.16
N LYS A 533 -4.48 -1.66 6.82
CA LYS A 533 -5.75 -1.12 6.35
C LYS A 533 -5.64 -0.38 5.02
N GLU A 534 -4.51 0.31 4.77
CA GLU A 534 -4.26 1.03 3.52
C GLU A 534 -4.04 0.06 2.35
N VAL A 535 -3.21 -0.97 2.57
CA VAL A 535 -2.90 -1.98 1.54
C VAL A 535 -4.10 -2.89 1.26
N LEU A 536 -4.90 -3.19 2.29
CA LEU A 536 -6.08 -4.06 2.21
C LEU A 536 -7.37 -3.27 2.47
N ALA A 537 -7.51 -2.13 1.78
CA ALA A 537 -8.69 -1.27 1.90
C ALA A 537 -9.96 -2.02 1.46
N PRO A 538 -11.12 -1.79 2.11
CA PRO A 538 -12.36 -2.46 1.72
C PRO A 538 -12.76 -2.23 0.25
N GLN A 539 -13.21 -3.29 -0.43
CA GLN A 539 -13.69 -3.25 -1.80
C GLN A 539 -15.18 -2.88 -1.83
N VAL A 540 -15.51 -1.84 -2.59
CA VAL A 540 -16.89 -1.36 -2.77
C VAL A 540 -17.44 -1.85 -4.10
N VAL A 541 -18.65 -2.43 -4.08
CA VAL A 541 -19.40 -2.91 -5.25
C VAL A 541 -20.84 -2.44 -5.14
N LEU A 542 -21.39 -1.93 -6.24
CA LEU A 542 -22.75 -1.40 -6.27
C LEU A 542 -23.70 -2.36 -6.99
N SER A 543 -25.00 -2.24 -6.72
CA SER A 543 -26.03 -2.86 -7.55
C SER A 543 -27.32 -2.04 -7.48
N PRO A 544 -28.25 -2.15 -8.45
CA PRO A 544 -29.56 -1.52 -8.35
C PRO A 544 -30.45 -2.09 -7.21
N GLY A 545 -30.03 -3.20 -6.60
CA GLY A 545 -30.82 -4.03 -5.69
C GLY A 545 -30.94 -5.46 -6.23
N GLY A 546 -30.99 -6.45 -5.33
CA GLY A 546 -31.21 -7.85 -5.69
C GLY A 546 -32.43 -8.42 -4.97
N SER A 547 -33.33 -9.04 -5.73
CA SER A 547 -34.55 -9.69 -5.22
C SER A 547 -34.66 -11.16 -5.65
N ILE A 548 -33.72 -11.66 -6.46
CA ILE A 548 -33.74 -13.03 -6.98
C ILE A 548 -32.93 -13.91 -6.03
N PRO A 549 -33.54 -14.91 -5.37
CA PRO A 549 -32.81 -15.85 -4.52
C PRO A 549 -31.68 -16.57 -5.30
N TYR A 550 -30.58 -16.89 -4.62
CA TYR A 550 -29.46 -17.61 -5.25
C TYR A 550 -29.89 -19.00 -5.75
N TYR A 551 -30.64 -19.72 -4.91
CA TYR A 551 -31.40 -20.93 -5.22
C TYR A 551 -32.76 -20.88 -4.50
N SER A 552 -33.66 -21.83 -4.81
CA SER A 552 -34.99 -21.90 -4.20
C SER A 552 -34.88 -22.08 -2.67
N GLY A 553 -35.42 -21.15 -1.89
CA GLY A 553 -35.33 -21.19 -0.42
C GLY A 553 -34.08 -20.56 0.18
N ALA A 554 -33.16 -20.00 -0.63
CA ALA A 554 -32.00 -19.28 -0.11
C ALA A 554 -32.43 -18.07 0.73
N ILE A 555 -31.88 -17.95 1.94
CA ILE A 555 -32.15 -16.84 2.86
C ILE A 555 -31.20 -15.69 2.55
N PRO A 556 -31.70 -14.50 2.15
CA PRO A 556 -30.84 -13.35 1.91
C PRO A 556 -30.11 -12.89 3.16
N ARG A 557 -28.82 -12.58 3.02
CA ARG A 557 -27.95 -12.05 4.08
C ARG A 557 -27.40 -10.70 3.65
N THR A 558 -27.62 -9.68 4.47
CA THR A 558 -27.07 -8.33 4.29
C THR A 558 -25.72 -8.14 4.99
N GLN A 559 -25.30 -9.12 5.80
CA GLN A 559 -24.01 -9.14 6.47
C GLN A 559 -23.46 -10.57 6.56
N PHE A 560 -22.15 -10.72 6.40
CA PHE A 560 -21.45 -12.00 6.43
C PHE A 560 -20.02 -11.83 6.95
N SER A 561 -19.53 -12.78 7.75
CA SER A 561 -18.12 -12.87 8.14
C SER A 561 -17.58 -14.25 7.80
N GLY A 562 -16.41 -14.30 7.16
CA GLY A 562 -15.69 -15.53 6.87
C GLY A 562 -14.98 -16.12 8.07
N LEU A 563 -14.85 -15.37 9.18
CA LEU A 563 -14.21 -15.81 10.41
C LEU A 563 -15.26 -16.01 11.52
N HIS A 564 -15.05 -17.03 12.36
CA HIS A 564 -15.85 -17.22 13.56
C HIS A 564 -15.53 -16.19 14.64
N GLN A 565 -14.28 -15.72 14.70
CA GLN A 565 -13.82 -14.65 15.60
C GLN A 565 -12.80 -13.75 14.86
N PRO A 566 -12.77 -12.43 15.15
CA PRO A 566 -11.73 -11.55 14.62
C PRO A 566 -10.33 -11.98 15.05
N LEU A 567 -9.34 -11.80 14.17
CA LEU A 567 -7.94 -12.02 14.51
C LEU A 567 -7.42 -10.93 15.46
N PRO A 568 -6.49 -11.26 16.37
CA PRO A 568 -5.82 -10.27 17.22
C PRO A 568 -5.14 -9.16 16.39
N PRO A 569 -4.96 -7.94 16.93
CA PRO A 569 -4.31 -6.85 16.21
C PRO A 569 -2.88 -7.18 15.75
N SER A 570 -2.14 -8.01 16.48
CA SER A 570 -0.79 -8.43 16.09
C SER A 570 -0.74 -9.46 14.95
N VAL A 571 -1.86 -10.06 14.58
CA VAL A 571 -1.94 -11.09 13.54
C VAL A 571 -2.55 -10.52 12.27
N ARG A 572 -1.85 -10.72 11.14
CA ARG A 572 -2.33 -10.42 9.80
C ARG A 572 -2.64 -11.72 9.04
N LEU A 573 -3.81 -11.77 8.41
CA LEU A 573 -4.14 -12.80 7.42
C LEU A 573 -3.46 -12.44 6.10
N LEU A 574 -2.22 -12.88 5.93
CA LEU A 574 -1.39 -12.51 4.78
C LEU A 574 -1.84 -13.18 3.48
N THR A 575 -2.35 -14.41 3.57
CA THR A 575 -2.88 -15.13 2.40
C THR A 575 -4.00 -16.06 2.85
N LEU A 576 -5.11 -16.00 2.15
CA LEU A 576 -6.15 -17.04 2.12
C LEU A 576 -6.54 -17.20 0.65
N ALA A 577 -6.13 -18.31 0.05
CA ALA A 577 -6.31 -18.55 -1.38
C ALA A 577 -6.62 -20.02 -1.65
N ARG A 578 -7.37 -20.31 -2.71
CA ARG A 578 -7.56 -21.68 -3.18
C ARG A 578 -6.23 -22.23 -3.71
N TRP A 579 -5.87 -23.43 -3.31
CA TRP A 579 -4.63 -24.13 -3.75
C TRP A 579 -4.92 -25.38 -4.60
N GLY A 580 -6.16 -25.86 -4.54
CA GLY A 580 -6.65 -26.99 -5.31
C GLY A 580 -8.15 -27.18 -5.12
N PRO A 581 -8.73 -28.29 -5.62
CA PRO A 581 -10.18 -28.52 -5.52
C PRO A 581 -10.72 -28.57 -4.09
N LYS A 582 -9.93 -29.09 -3.14
CA LYS A 582 -10.25 -29.19 -1.70
C LYS A 582 -9.11 -28.70 -0.81
N MET A 583 -8.31 -27.77 -1.32
CA MET A 583 -7.14 -27.27 -0.63
C MET A 583 -7.10 -25.75 -0.62
N VAL A 584 -6.66 -25.20 0.50
CA VAL A 584 -6.49 -23.76 0.73
C VAL A 584 -5.06 -23.50 1.20
N LEU A 585 -4.45 -22.45 0.66
CA LEU A 585 -3.21 -21.89 1.12
C LEU A 585 -3.52 -20.81 2.17
N LEU A 586 -2.99 -20.99 3.38
CA LEU A 586 -3.14 -20.08 4.50
C LEU A 586 -1.78 -19.56 4.94
N ARG A 587 -1.63 -18.23 5.02
CA ARG A 587 -0.48 -17.58 5.64
C ARG A 587 -0.93 -16.63 6.73
N LEU A 588 -0.32 -16.76 7.90
CA LEU A 588 -0.50 -15.87 9.03
C LEU A 588 0.84 -15.22 9.37
N GLU A 589 0.79 -13.92 9.61
CA GLU A 589 1.95 -13.10 9.94
C GLU A 589 1.76 -12.44 11.31
N HIS A 590 2.81 -12.44 12.14
CA HIS A 590 2.91 -11.50 13.25
C HIS A 590 3.51 -10.18 12.75
N GLN A 591 2.72 -9.10 12.77
CA GLN A 591 3.11 -7.87 12.08
C GLN A 591 4.02 -6.93 12.87
N PHE A 592 4.26 -7.21 14.15
CA PHE A 592 5.13 -6.43 15.04
C PHE A 592 6.46 -7.14 15.30
N ALA A 593 7.52 -6.34 15.44
CA ALA A 593 8.83 -6.79 15.91
C ALA A 593 8.91 -6.86 17.43
N VAL A 594 9.90 -7.59 17.95
CA VAL A 594 10.15 -7.73 19.39
C VAL A 594 10.38 -6.34 19.99
N GLY A 595 9.61 -6.00 21.03
CA GLY A 595 9.73 -4.73 21.74
C GLY A 595 9.27 -3.48 20.99
N GLU A 596 8.76 -3.61 19.77
CA GLU A 596 8.32 -2.48 18.93
C GLU A 596 7.11 -1.74 19.53
N ASP A 597 6.15 -2.48 20.09
CA ASP A 597 5.01 -1.95 20.85
C ASP A 597 5.14 -2.40 22.31
N SER A 598 5.73 -1.54 23.13
CA SER A 598 5.87 -1.77 24.58
C SER A 598 4.65 -1.29 25.37
N GLY A 599 3.87 -0.36 24.83
CA GLY A 599 2.71 0.22 25.53
C GLY A 599 1.47 -0.68 25.60
N ARG A 600 1.22 -1.51 24.57
CA ARG A 600 -0.01 -2.34 24.46
C ARG A 600 0.28 -3.84 24.38
N ASN A 601 1.54 -4.23 24.50
CA ASN A 601 2.00 -5.62 24.42
C ASN A 601 1.67 -6.31 23.09
N LEU A 602 1.57 -5.57 21.98
CA LEU A 602 1.30 -6.14 20.65
C LEU A 602 2.52 -6.84 20.02
N SER A 603 3.69 -6.69 20.64
CA SER A 603 4.92 -7.39 20.28
C SER A 603 5.11 -8.74 21.00
N SER A 604 4.11 -9.23 21.74
CA SER A 604 4.16 -10.54 22.39
C SER A 604 3.70 -11.68 21.46
N PRO A 605 4.24 -12.91 21.61
CA PRO A 605 3.78 -14.07 20.85
C PRO A 605 2.27 -14.30 20.98
N VAL A 606 1.63 -14.72 19.89
CA VAL A 606 0.18 -14.97 19.86
C VAL A 606 -0.11 -16.39 19.44
N THR A 607 -1.04 -17.05 20.14
CA THR A 607 -1.48 -18.42 19.84
C THR A 607 -2.91 -18.44 19.33
N LEU A 608 -3.14 -19.19 18.24
CA LEU A 608 -4.42 -19.28 17.53
C LEU A 608 -4.85 -20.74 17.39
N ASP A 609 -6.15 -20.98 17.48
CA ASP A 609 -6.77 -22.23 17.05
C ASP A 609 -7.24 -22.08 15.59
N LEU A 610 -6.64 -22.86 14.68
CA LEU A 610 -7.01 -22.82 13.27
C LEU A 610 -8.16 -23.75 12.90
N GLN A 611 -8.49 -24.72 13.75
CA GLN A 611 -9.50 -25.74 13.43
C GLN A 611 -10.91 -25.13 13.28
N ASN A 612 -11.19 -24.09 14.07
CA ASN A 612 -12.48 -23.40 14.12
C ASN A 612 -12.40 -21.92 13.70
N LEU A 613 -11.39 -21.56 12.90
CA LEU A 613 -11.19 -20.16 12.51
C LEU A 613 -12.20 -19.68 11.46
N PHE A 614 -12.52 -20.53 10.47
CA PHE A 614 -13.31 -20.16 9.29
C PHE A 614 -14.77 -20.61 9.37
N ALA A 615 -15.68 -19.75 8.93
CA ALA A 615 -17.13 -19.98 9.02
C ALA A 615 -17.70 -20.85 7.90
N THR A 616 -17.07 -20.89 6.73
CA THR A 616 -17.63 -21.52 5.51
C THR A 616 -17.08 -22.92 5.22
N PHE A 617 -15.97 -23.31 5.85
CA PHE A 617 -15.37 -24.63 5.68
C PHE A 617 -14.70 -25.10 6.97
N ILE A 618 -14.51 -26.41 7.07
CA ILE A 618 -13.79 -27.06 8.17
C ILE A 618 -12.44 -27.54 7.63
N ILE A 619 -11.36 -27.29 8.38
CA ILE A 619 -10.03 -27.83 8.08
C ILE A 619 -9.99 -29.30 8.52
N THR A 620 -9.79 -30.21 7.57
CA THR A 620 -9.71 -31.66 7.84
C THR A 620 -8.27 -32.14 8.00
N HIS A 621 -7.32 -31.46 7.37
CA HIS A 621 -5.89 -31.73 7.49
C HIS A 621 -5.10 -30.42 7.33
N LEU A 622 -4.02 -30.27 8.09
CA LEU A 622 -3.16 -29.09 8.06
C LEU A 622 -1.69 -29.50 7.93
N GLN A 623 -1.03 -29.05 6.87
CA GLN A 623 0.39 -29.27 6.64
C GLN A 623 1.14 -27.94 6.68
N GLU A 624 2.08 -27.77 7.61
CA GLU A 624 3.00 -26.63 7.60
C GLU A 624 4.08 -26.83 6.54
N THR A 625 4.33 -25.78 5.75
CA THR A 625 5.24 -25.78 4.61
C THR A 625 6.22 -24.62 4.70
N THR A 626 7.21 -24.58 3.80
CA THR A 626 7.97 -23.35 3.55
C THR A 626 7.08 -22.22 3.05
N LEU A 627 7.61 -20.98 3.06
CA LEU A 627 6.89 -19.80 2.56
C LEU A 627 6.33 -19.99 1.13
N ALA A 628 7.09 -20.66 0.25
CA ALA A 628 6.70 -20.96 -1.13
C ALA A 628 5.68 -22.11 -1.26
N ALA A 629 5.28 -22.73 -0.14
CA ALA A 629 4.37 -23.88 -0.08
C ALA A 629 4.77 -25.10 -0.93
N ASN A 630 6.06 -25.19 -1.32
CA ASN A 630 6.56 -26.23 -2.21
C ASN A 630 7.22 -27.41 -1.50
N GLN A 631 7.50 -27.30 -0.19
CA GLN A 631 8.04 -28.40 0.61
C GLN A 631 7.48 -28.39 2.04
N PRO A 632 7.24 -29.57 2.65
CA PRO A 632 6.90 -29.66 4.08
C PRO A 632 7.98 -29.02 4.95
N ARG A 633 7.57 -28.25 5.96
CA ARG A 633 8.51 -27.53 6.84
C ARG A 633 9.44 -28.47 7.60
N ALA A 634 8.94 -29.63 7.99
CA ALA A 634 9.69 -30.67 8.68
C ALA A 634 10.80 -31.30 7.83
N SER A 635 10.65 -31.28 6.50
CA SER A 635 11.63 -31.82 5.55
C SER A 635 12.66 -30.78 5.09
N ALA A 636 12.45 -29.50 5.43
CA ALA A 636 13.33 -28.41 5.02
C ALA A 636 14.64 -28.42 5.82
N SER A 637 15.78 -28.54 5.14
CA SER A 637 17.11 -28.41 5.72
C SER A 637 17.80 -27.12 5.24
N ARG A 638 18.61 -26.51 6.12
CA ARG A 638 19.43 -25.34 5.78
C ARG A 638 20.91 -25.72 5.87
N LEU A 639 21.72 -25.16 4.97
CA LEU A 639 23.18 -25.22 5.10
C LEU A 639 23.61 -24.55 6.41
N LYS A 640 24.59 -25.15 7.08
CA LYS A 640 25.16 -24.62 8.34
C LYS A 640 26.45 -23.86 8.01
N TRP A 641 26.51 -22.60 8.41
CA TRP A 641 27.67 -21.73 8.16
C TRP A 641 28.36 -21.41 9.48
N THR A 642 29.69 -21.38 9.46
CA THR A 642 30.49 -20.94 10.61
C THR A 642 30.67 -19.42 10.53
N LEU A 643 30.09 -18.68 11.46
CA LEU A 643 30.28 -17.23 11.52
C LEU A 643 31.51 -16.87 12.34
N ASN A 644 32.11 -15.72 12.05
CA ASN A 644 33.17 -15.13 12.85
C ASN A 644 32.74 -14.85 14.30
N THR A 645 31.43 -14.70 14.54
CA THR A 645 30.81 -14.44 15.86
C THR A 645 30.43 -15.71 16.63
N GLY A 646 30.73 -16.90 16.08
CA GLY A 646 30.41 -18.19 16.67
C GLY A 646 29.19 -18.88 16.04
N PRO A 647 28.87 -20.11 16.49
CA PRO A 647 27.80 -20.91 15.91
C PRO A 647 26.42 -20.36 16.29
N ILE A 648 25.51 -20.28 15.31
CA ILE A 648 24.09 -19.98 15.56
C ILE A 648 23.35 -21.26 15.92
N SER A 649 22.72 -21.29 17.10
CA SER A 649 21.80 -22.37 17.47
C SER A 649 20.52 -22.30 16.63
N SER A 650 20.20 -23.38 15.92
CA SER A 650 18.91 -23.52 15.24
C SER A 650 18.02 -24.45 16.07
N PRO A 651 16.96 -23.95 16.72
CA PRO A 651 16.04 -24.81 17.46
C PRO A 651 15.31 -25.76 16.51
N THR A 652 15.05 -26.98 16.98
CA THR A 652 14.22 -27.95 16.24
C THR A 652 12.78 -27.42 16.18
N PRO A 653 12.10 -27.46 15.01
CA PRO A 653 10.71 -27.03 14.92
C PRO A 653 9.83 -27.86 15.86
N PRO A 654 8.94 -27.24 16.65
CA PRO A 654 7.99 -28.00 17.46
C PRO A 654 7.03 -28.80 16.58
N LYS A 655 6.47 -29.88 17.13
CA LYS A 655 5.45 -30.68 16.44
C LYS A 655 4.20 -29.81 16.20
N LEU A 656 3.65 -29.86 15.00
CA LEU A 656 2.48 -29.08 14.62
C LEU A 656 1.24 -29.51 15.41
N ASN A 657 0.62 -28.57 16.12
CA ASN A 657 -0.71 -28.72 16.73
C ASN A 657 -1.67 -27.67 16.13
N PRO A 658 -2.62 -28.04 15.25
CA PRO A 658 -3.55 -27.10 14.62
C PRO A 658 -4.42 -26.30 15.60
N ALA A 659 -4.66 -26.82 16.81
CA ALA A 659 -5.43 -26.13 17.85
C ALA A 659 -4.60 -25.09 18.63
N SER A 660 -3.29 -25.03 18.40
CA SER A 660 -2.37 -24.16 19.14
C SER A 660 -1.20 -23.74 18.25
N ILE A 661 -1.49 -22.88 17.28
CA ILE A 661 -0.51 -22.28 16.37
C ILE A 661 -0.02 -20.97 16.98
N THR A 662 1.19 -21.00 17.53
CA THR A 662 1.89 -19.81 18.00
C THR A 662 2.64 -19.11 16.86
N LEU A 663 2.51 -17.79 16.80
CA LEU A 663 3.29 -16.89 15.97
C LEU A 663 4.20 -16.05 16.86
N GLN A 664 5.50 -16.11 16.59
CA GLN A 664 6.49 -15.22 17.19
C GLN A 664 6.50 -13.86 16.48
N PRO A 665 7.00 -12.79 17.12
CA PRO A 665 7.18 -11.50 16.47
C PRO A 665 7.92 -11.59 15.11
N MET A 666 7.40 -10.90 14.09
CA MET A 666 7.82 -10.96 12.67
C MET A 666 7.67 -12.30 11.94
N GLU A 667 7.19 -13.36 12.60
CA GLU A 667 7.09 -14.67 11.98
C GLU A 667 5.97 -14.73 10.94
N ILE A 668 6.24 -15.38 9.81
CA ILE A 668 5.21 -15.83 8.87
C ILE A 668 5.18 -17.35 8.89
N ARG A 669 4.02 -17.93 9.17
CA ARG A 669 3.79 -19.37 9.05
C ARG A 669 2.85 -19.64 7.88
N THR A 670 3.19 -20.68 7.10
CA THR A 670 2.51 -21.04 5.86
C THR A 670 1.97 -22.46 5.96
N PHE A 671 0.71 -22.64 5.61
CA PHE A 671 0.00 -23.90 5.71
C PHE A 671 -0.73 -24.22 4.41
N VAL A 672 -0.68 -25.47 3.99
CA VAL A 672 -1.62 -26.03 3.01
C VAL A 672 -2.64 -26.85 3.80
N ALA A 673 -3.91 -26.42 3.74
CA ALA A 673 -5.01 -27.02 4.47
C ALA A 673 -5.93 -27.79 3.51
N SER A 674 -6.23 -29.05 3.82
CA SER A 674 -7.37 -29.73 3.20
C SER A 674 -8.65 -29.29 3.88
N VAL A 675 -9.69 -28.97 3.10
CA VAL A 675 -10.92 -28.39 3.61
C VAL A 675 -12.17 -29.10 3.10
N LYS A 676 -13.23 -29.06 3.91
CA LYS A 676 -14.59 -29.43 3.52
C LYS A 676 -15.49 -28.20 3.69
N TRP A 677 -15.98 -27.64 2.57
CA TRP A 677 -16.98 -26.58 2.61
C TRP A 677 -18.28 -27.10 3.19
N LYS A 678 -18.99 -26.25 3.92
CA LYS A 678 -20.34 -26.53 4.39
C LYS A 678 -21.26 -26.58 3.16
N GLU A 679 -22.02 -27.65 3.03
CA GLU A 679 -23.07 -27.75 2.02
C GLU A 679 -24.25 -26.88 2.46
N ASP A 680 -24.89 -26.22 1.49
CA ASP A 680 -26.10 -25.46 1.74
C ASP A 680 -27.24 -26.49 1.92
N SER A 681 -27.64 -26.74 3.17
CA SER A 681 -28.77 -27.60 3.53
C SER A 681 -30.11 -27.00 3.14
#